data_AF-A0A4Q6EU11-F1
#
_entry.id   AF-A0A4Q6EU11-F1
#
_cell.length_a   1.000
_cell.length_b   1.000
_cell.length_c   1.000
_cell.angle_alpha   90.00
_cell.angle_beta   90.00
_cell.angle_gamma   90.00
#
_symmetry.space_group_name_H-M   'P 1'
#
loop_
_entity.id
_entity.type
_entity.pdbx_description
1 polymer ?
#
loop_
_entity_poly.entity_id
_entity_poly.type
_entity_poly.pdbx_seq_one_letter_code
_entity_poly.pdbx_strand_id
1 'polypeptide(L)'
;MKILKWIGITLLALVLILVSLLTAVWLRPELVLNEKRVRQAMRYAPADLKLDWKGFRLDFSRLGWRGKRVDFELKDLCFSYGERFRGCVPEFHVDVSFEFKSIIPSITRVDSAVIQASEIEMRPDPNAVKEPSPAGPLPDLRAPSFEAYYPAALNRETLGRVALVVEKFRMISKDGPPLEAALKLEKETGAGSQDIPFSLSARATQGKNIDIRLDGKAEIPAGQPLFAFRGGIKGKAAGFNADVPLSLRWGKTLELQADPNLTQGKNRYATDLRLRWTQELLRLDTGAMPIGVPVPNRRLELERCSVSAKLDKSKGHPDDSDISCTLALHARTKTKILPTVRTTLLGNLKLEPTSQSNVRADFTLKERGERPILPSQVDARAQGEFNLVSNELIGTPKLELAATVGVDDFQRWVPILRGTPFAIPAPLNVLAGPIKLEAKLDRVDGRKELGINAVFTTDMKGGNQVLNTRGDAAIRITEPYTDKRAVFVDAKFVMKDVLLEAPPLALGLPPNAIPDARFVTRAEMLAKEKARQAAKYDPGMPLKWKLAISNEQPVRLNTNLLGNPIPVGINISLSDDSPMVGDVTVLPMPVKLFSKTADVRSIKVSFLPKSDVAALDGVVVSKNPEVEIRILLLGNTNKPRVEFESDPPLNRDQIVQVLLFNKSLREVQGAGVTDDEASSASSVSQAMSEGAFGLFSLFFLSSTPIQSVGYDPATQSYNIRFKLGGKTTLAVGSDFGGRRELSLRRNLGGPWALRTELQQAEQRPNVLLTVIEWFKRF
;
A
#
# COMPACT_ATOMS: atom_id res chain seq x y z
N MET A 1 -36.48 1.36 98.70
CA MET A 1 -37.77 1.49 97.96
C MET A 1 -38.15 2.93 97.58
N LYS A 2 -38.03 3.95 98.45
CA LYS A 2 -38.41 5.35 98.10
C LYS A 2 -37.54 6.02 97.01
N ILE A 3 -36.24 5.74 96.98
CA ILE A 3 -35.30 6.28 95.96
C ILE A 3 -35.59 5.73 94.55
N LEU A 4 -35.93 4.44 94.44
CA LEU A 4 -36.24 3.80 93.17
C LEU A 4 -37.53 4.36 92.51
N LYS A 5 -38.52 4.76 93.32
CA LYS A 5 -39.73 5.44 92.82
C LYS A 5 -39.43 6.83 92.26
N TRP A 6 -38.56 7.60 92.92
CA TRP A 6 -38.13 8.90 92.40
C TRP A 6 -37.36 8.76 91.10
N ILE A 7 -36.35 7.87 91.03
CA ILE A 7 -35.60 7.60 89.79
C ILE A 7 -36.53 7.15 88.66
N GLY A 8 -37.51 6.29 88.94
CA GLY A 8 -38.50 5.87 87.94
C GLY A 8 -39.38 7.02 87.42
N ILE A 9 -39.80 7.94 88.29
CA ILE A 9 -40.58 9.13 87.89
C ILE A 9 -39.71 10.12 87.10
N THR A 10 -38.46 10.38 87.50
CA THR A 10 -37.56 11.26 86.73
C THR A 10 -37.22 10.66 85.37
N LEU A 11 -37.00 9.35 85.29
CA LEU A 11 -36.75 8.65 84.03
C LEU A 11 -37.99 8.71 83.12
N LEU A 12 -39.20 8.46 83.65
CA LEU A 12 -40.44 8.56 82.90
C LEU A 12 -40.70 9.99 82.39
N ALA A 13 -40.48 11.00 83.24
CA ALA A 13 -40.60 12.40 82.85
C ALA A 13 -39.58 12.76 81.75
N LEU A 14 -38.34 12.27 81.86
CA LEU A 14 -37.31 12.50 80.86
C LEU A 14 -37.62 11.80 79.53
N VAL A 15 -38.16 10.57 79.57
CA VAL A 15 -38.64 9.85 78.38
C VAL A 15 -39.83 10.57 77.76
N LEU A 16 -40.79 11.07 78.54
CA LEU A 16 -41.92 11.84 78.02
C LEU A 16 -41.48 13.15 77.39
N ILE A 17 -40.53 13.87 78.02
CA ILE A 17 -39.91 15.07 77.45
C ILE A 17 -39.21 14.71 76.13
N LEU A 18 -38.41 13.64 76.11
CA LEU A 18 -37.70 13.19 74.90
C LEU A 18 -38.67 12.80 73.78
N VAL A 19 -39.71 12.02 74.07
CA VAL A 19 -40.74 11.63 73.10
C VAL A 19 -41.50 12.85 72.61
N SER A 20 -41.83 13.81 73.47
CA SER A 20 -42.48 15.06 73.07
C SER A 20 -41.57 15.90 72.17
N LEU A 21 -40.26 15.95 72.46
CA LEU A 21 -39.27 16.66 71.66
C LEU A 21 -39.07 15.99 70.30
N LEU A 22 -38.90 14.66 70.27
CA LEU A 22 -38.81 13.88 69.03
C LEU A 22 -40.08 14.00 68.19
N THR A 23 -41.26 13.99 68.83
CA THR A 23 -42.53 14.21 68.15
C THR A 23 -42.61 15.63 67.61
N ALA A 24 -42.18 16.64 68.36
CA ALA A 24 -42.12 18.03 67.89
C ALA A 24 -41.18 18.19 66.68
N VAL A 25 -39.98 17.60 66.72
CA VAL A 25 -39.04 17.57 65.59
C VAL A 25 -39.63 16.81 64.40
N TRP A 26 -40.29 15.68 64.61
CA TRP A 26 -40.98 14.92 63.56
C TRP A 26 -42.12 15.70 62.91
N LEU A 27 -42.86 16.45 63.72
CA LEU A 27 -44.03 17.22 63.31
C LEU A 27 -43.67 18.57 62.66
N ARG A 28 -42.51 19.15 63.02
CA ARG A 28 -41.93 20.38 62.48
C ARG A 28 -40.40 20.26 62.38
N PRO A 29 -39.89 19.58 61.34
CA PRO A 29 -38.44 19.39 61.15
C PRO A 29 -37.66 20.71 61.03
N GLU A 30 -38.34 21.77 60.61
CA GLU A 30 -37.85 23.17 60.50
C GLU A 30 -37.23 23.69 61.81
N LEU A 31 -37.64 23.15 62.97
CA LEU A 31 -37.04 23.48 64.27
C LEU A 31 -35.56 23.11 64.34
N VAL A 32 -35.16 22.03 63.65
CA VAL A 32 -33.78 21.53 63.60
C VAL A 32 -33.11 21.90 62.28
N LEU A 33 -33.84 21.82 61.17
CA LEU A 33 -33.37 22.11 59.83
C LEU A 33 -33.88 23.48 59.37
N ASN A 34 -33.11 24.53 59.64
CA ASN A 34 -33.36 25.88 59.15
C ASN A 34 -32.06 26.51 58.65
N GLU A 35 -32.18 27.62 57.94
CA GLU A 35 -31.04 28.31 57.33
C GLU A 35 -29.90 28.57 58.33
N LYS A 36 -30.21 29.02 59.56
CA LYS A 36 -29.21 29.32 60.58
C LYS A 36 -28.40 28.07 60.95
N ARG A 37 -29.08 26.94 61.12
CA ARG A 37 -28.45 25.65 61.44
C ARG A 37 -27.68 25.09 60.25
N VAL A 38 -28.18 25.25 59.03
CA VAL A 38 -27.47 24.85 57.81
C VAL A 38 -26.18 25.68 57.66
N ARG A 39 -26.24 27.01 57.78
CA ARG A 39 -25.04 27.88 57.79
C ARG A 39 -24.05 27.50 58.92
N GLN A 40 -24.55 27.09 60.08
CA GLN A 40 -23.70 26.59 61.17
C GLN A 40 -23.05 25.25 60.83
N ALA A 41 -23.80 24.31 60.25
CA ALA A 41 -23.31 23.00 59.83
C ALA A 41 -22.23 23.13 58.75
N MET A 42 -22.33 24.13 57.87
CA MET A 42 -21.32 24.43 56.85
C MET A 42 -19.94 24.78 57.43
N ARG A 43 -19.82 25.12 58.72
CA ARG A 43 -18.51 25.31 59.39
C ARG A 43 -17.72 24.02 59.55
N TYR A 44 -18.40 22.87 59.48
CA TYR A 44 -17.78 21.55 59.53
C TYR A 44 -17.47 20.99 58.13
N ALA A 45 -17.83 21.72 57.06
CA ALA A 45 -17.45 21.35 55.72
C ALA A 45 -15.91 21.44 55.56
N PRO A 46 -15.32 20.67 54.63
CA PRO A 46 -13.92 20.82 54.26
C PRO A 46 -13.55 22.29 53.99
N ALA A 47 -12.39 22.74 54.46
CA ALA A 47 -11.99 24.17 54.41
C ALA A 47 -11.85 24.72 52.98
N ASP A 48 -11.67 23.83 52.01
CA ASP A 48 -11.66 24.11 50.58
C ASP A 48 -13.06 24.29 49.98
N LEU A 49 -14.12 23.77 50.61
CA LEU A 49 -15.51 23.96 50.19
C LEU A 49 -16.12 25.22 50.81
N LYS A 50 -16.34 26.23 49.98
CA LYS A 50 -17.10 27.43 50.33
C LYS A 50 -18.46 27.37 49.64
N LEU A 51 -19.54 27.48 50.40
CA LEU A 51 -20.90 27.63 49.89
C LEU A 51 -21.47 28.97 50.39
N ASP A 52 -22.17 29.68 49.52
CA ASP A 52 -22.90 30.91 49.85
C ASP A 52 -24.23 30.95 49.09
N TRP A 53 -25.27 31.53 49.68
CA TRP A 53 -26.59 31.67 49.07
C TRP A 53 -27.32 32.90 49.62
N LYS A 54 -28.18 33.52 48.79
CA LYS A 54 -28.97 34.70 49.19
C LYS A 54 -30.35 34.35 49.70
N GLY A 55 -30.98 33.32 49.12
CA GLY A 55 -32.30 32.85 49.54
C GLY A 55 -32.24 31.40 50.00
N PHE A 56 -32.90 31.10 51.11
CA PHE A 56 -33.09 29.74 51.61
C PHE A 56 -34.54 29.59 52.05
N ARG A 57 -35.24 28.61 51.49
CA ARG A 57 -36.57 28.21 51.93
C ARG A 57 -36.62 26.70 52.01
N LEU A 58 -37.13 26.21 53.13
CA LEU A 58 -37.27 24.78 53.38
C LEU A 58 -38.57 24.59 54.14
N ASP A 59 -39.59 24.16 53.42
CA ASP A 59 -40.93 23.97 53.97
C ASP A 59 -41.25 22.48 54.05
N PHE A 60 -41.73 22.03 55.21
CA PHE A 60 -42.20 20.66 55.41
C PHE A 60 -43.71 20.63 55.53
N SER A 61 -44.38 20.08 54.51
CA SER A 61 -45.82 19.84 54.56
C SER A 61 -46.14 18.38 54.89
N ARG A 62 -47.23 18.16 55.63
CA ARG A 62 -47.67 16.81 56.02
C ARG A 62 -48.57 16.25 54.93
N LEU A 63 -48.21 15.09 54.39
CA LEU A 63 -49.10 14.28 53.55
C LEU A 63 -49.85 13.24 54.40
N GLY A 64 -49.26 12.79 55.51
CA GLY A 64 -49.85 11.89 56.48
C GLY A 64 -48.99 11.73 57.73
N TRP A 65 -49.26 10.72 58.58
CA TRP A 65 -48.42 10.43 59.76
C TRP A 65 -47.01 9.97 59.38
N ARG A 66 -46.90 9.17 58.31
CA ARG A 66 -45.65 8.61 57.78
C ARG A 66 -45.16 9.30 56.50
N GLY A 67 -45.95 10.21 55.93
CA GLY A 67 -45.64 10.89 54.67
C GLY A 67 -45.35 12.37 54.87
N LYS A 68 -44.27 12.86 54.28
CA LYS A 68 -43.86 14.26 54.31
C LYS A 68 -43.58 14.73 52.88
N ARG A 69 -43.91 15.99 52.59
CA ARG A 69 -43.43 16.70 51.42
C ARG A 69 -42.44 17.76 51.86
N VAL A 70 -41.35 17.86 51.14
CA VAL A 70 -40.24 18.77 51.37
C VAL A 70 -40.10 19.63 50.14
N ASP A 71 -40.39 20.91 50.31
CA ASP A 71 -40.18 21.95 49.31
C ASP A 71 -38.93 22.72 49.70
N PHE A 72 -37.85 22.51 48.95
CA PHE A 72 -36.54 23.08 49.21
C PHE A 72 -36.11 23.99 48.07
N GLU A 73 -35.85 25.25 48.38
CA GLU A 73 -35.46 26.28 47.43
C GLU A 73 -34.22 27.02 47.92
N LEU A 74 -33.20 27.10 47.07
CA LEU A 74 -32.05 27.98 47.24
C LEU A 74 -31.98 28.95 46.07
N LYS A 75 -31.75 30.24 46.39
CA LYS A 75 -31.54 31.29 45.40
C LYS A 75 -30.11 31.80 45.46
N ASP A 76 -29.53 31.99 44.29
CA ASP A 76 -28.15 32.44 44.10
C ASP A 76 -27.14 31.59 44.90
N LEU A 77 -27.25 30.26 44.85
CA LEU A 77 -26.28 29.37 45.50
C LEU A 77 -24.97 29.39 44.72
N CYS A 78 -23.91 29.94 45.29
CA CYS A 78 -22.57 29.86 44.75
C CYS A 78 -21.71 28.90 45.58
N PHE A 79 -20.88 28.12 44.90
CA PHE A 79 -19.93 27.21 45.52
C PHE A 79 -18.53 27.37 44.94
N SER A 80 -17.51 27.11 45.75
CA SER A 80 -16.13 26.92 45.30
C SER A 80 -15.48 25.80 46.09
N TYR A 81 -14.85 24.85 45.41
CA TYR A 81 -14.07 23.76 46.01
C TYR A 81 -12.60 23.90 45.59
N GLY A 82 -11.82 24.55 46.47
CA GLY A 82 -10.45 24.97 46.19
C GLY A 82 -10.37 25.83 44.92
N GLU A 83 -9.33 25.61 44.11
CA GLU A 83 -9.23 26.21 42.77
C GLU A 83 -9.84 25.31 41.67
N ARG A 84 -10.25 24.09 42.02
CA ARG A 84 -10.64 23.05 41.04
C ARG A 84 -12.03 23.26 40.49
N PHE A 85 -12.97 23.76 41.30
CA PHE A 85 -14.36 23.86 40.91
C PHE A 85 -14.97 25.12 41.50
N ARG A 86 -15.64 25.92 40.68
CA ARG A 86 -16.44 27.07 41.14
C ARG A 86 -17.71 27.16 40.31
N GLY A 87 -18.80 27.59 40.90
CA GLY A 87 -20.02 27.78 40.14
C GLY A 87 -21.11 28.49 40.91
N CYS A 88 -22.10 28.96 40.19
CA CYS A 88 -23.30 29.58 40.74
C CYS A 88 -24.56 28.99 40.13
N VAL A 89 -25.54 28.78 40.99
CA VAL A 89 -26.83 28.16 40.74
C VAL A 89 -27.90 29.17 41.18
N PRO A 90 -28.32 30.09 40.27
CA PRO A 90 -29.37 31.07 40.56
C PRO A 90 -30.64 30.48 41.12
N GLU A 91 -31.05 29.31 40.64
CA GLU A 91 -32.26 28.61 41.08
C GLU A 91 -31.94 27.13 41.31
N PHE A 92 -32.08 26.70 42.56
CA PHE A 92 -32.09 25.29 42.94
C PHE A 92 -33.41 25.03 43.67
N HIS A 93 -34.30 24.30 43.04
CA HIS A 93 -35.63 23.99 43.58
C HIS A 93 -35.88 22.50 43.52
N VAL A 94 -36.15 21.89 44.67
CA VAL A 94 -36.44 20.46 44.81
C VAL A 94 -37.67 20.32 45.69
N ASP A 95 -38.75 19.82 45.10
CA ASP A 95 -40.00 19.53 45.77
C ASP A 95 -40.26 18.01 45.70
N VAL A 96 -40.08 17.35 46.85
CA VAL A 96 -40.12 15.90 46.96
C VAL A 96 -41.05 15.44 48.07
N SER A 97 -41.85 14.44 47.77
CA SER A 97 -42.69 13.71 48.71
C SER A 97 -42.02 12.37 49.03
N PHE A 98 -41.92 12.04 50.32
CA PHE A 98 -41.42 10.75 50.77
C PHE A 98 -42.31 10.15 51.85
N GLU A 99 -42.29 8.82 51.95
CA GLU A 99 -42.97 8.06 52.97
C GLU A 99 -42.03 7.10 53.69
N PHE A 100 -42.25 6.96 54.98
CA PHE A 100 -41.56 5.98 55.82
C PHE A 100 -42.31 4.65 55.76
N LYS A 101 -41.87 3.73 54.90
CA LYS A 101 -42.33 2.33 54.92
C LYS A 101 -41.81 1.56 56.15
N SER A 102 -40.65 1.99 56.67
CA SER A 102 -40.02 1.57 57.93
C SER A 102 -39.27 2.79 58.51
N ILE A 103 -38.10 2.62 59.14
CA ILE A 103 -37.22 3.73 59.57
C ILE A 103 -36.58 4.46 58.37
N ILE A 104 -36.53 3.80 57.21
CA ILE A 104 -35.91 4.34 55.98
C ILE A 104 -36.96 5.12 55.17
N PRO A 105 -36.73 6.42 54.87
CA PRO A 105 -37.61 7.19 54.00
C PRO A 105 -37.46 6.70 52.54
N SER A 106 -38.58 6.54 51.85
CA SER A 106 -38.62 6.21 50.43
C SER A 106 -39.32 7.35 49.70
N ILE A 107 -38.66 7.91 48.67
CA ILE A 107 -39.25 8.95 47.82
C ILE A 107 -40.44 8.35 47.09
N THR A 108 -41.61 8.95 47.25
CA THR A 108 -42.86 8.53 46.59
C THR A 108 -43.23 9.41 45.42
N ARG A 109 -42.82 10.68 45.42
CA ARG A 109 -42.99 11.62 44.29
C ARG A 109 -41.93 12.72 44.35
N VAL A 110 -41.54 13.23 43.19
CA VAL A 110 -40.67 14.38 42.95
C VAL A 110 -41.52 15.35 42.13
N ASP A 111 -42.23 16.26 42.79
CA ASP A 111 -43.15 17.19 42.13
C ASP A 111 -42.39 18.20 41.24
N SER A 112 -41.23 18.67 41.69
CA SER A 112 -40.28 19.41 40.86
C SER A 112 -38.81 19.16 41.27
N ALA A 113 -37.92 19.21 40.30
CA ALA A 113 -36.47 19.22 40.49
C ALA A 113 -35.86 20.11 39.41
N VAL A 114 -35.63 21.38 39.75
CA VAL A 114 -35.09 22.41 38.86
C VAL A 114 -33.72 22.83 39.37
N ILE A 115 -32.71 22.70 38.52
CA ILE A 115 -31.36 23.16 38.78
C ILE A 115 -30.95 24.04 37.60
N GLN A 116 -30.87 25.35 37.84
CA GLN A 116 -30.36 26.31 36.85
C GLN A 116 -29.03 26.84 37.34
N ALA A 117 -27.95 26.44 36.67
CA ALA A 117 -26.60 26.92 36.87
C ALA A 117 -26.24 27.94 35.79
N SER A 118 -25.88 29.16 36.20
CA SER A 118 -25.46 30.22 35.28
C SER A 118 -24.03 30.02 34.78
N GLU A 119 -23.13 29.63 35.68
CA GLU A 119 -21.74 29.35 35.34
C GLU A 119 -21.17 28.26 36.25
N ILE A 120 -20.48 27.29 35.66
CA ILE A 120 -19.68 26.28 36.35
C ILE A 120 -18.30 26.28 35.71
N GLU A 121 -17.24 26.54 36.46
CA GLU A 121 -15.87 26.45 36.00
C GLU A 121 -15.13 25.31 36.69
N MET A 122 -14.44 24.50 35.88
CA MET A 122 -13.59 23.40 36.32
C MET A 122 -12.14 23.62 35.88
N ARG A 123 -11.22 23.50 36.82
CA ARG A 123 -9.77 23.47 36.58
C ARG A 123 -9.25 22.07 36.90
N PRO A 124 -8.68 21.35 35.91
CA PRO A 124 -8.01 20.09 36.16
C PRO A 124 -6.90 20.31 37.19
N ASP A 125 -6.80 19.42 38.17
CA ASP A 125 -5.69 19.48 39.12
C ASP A 125 -4.38 19.08 38.42
N PRO A 126 -3.38 19.98 38.31
CA PRO A 126 -2.09 19.64 37.70
C PRO A 126 -1.32 18.57 38.49
N ASN A 127 -1.67 18.36 39.77
CA ASN A 127 -1.01 17.45 40.69
C ASN A 127 -1.84 16.22 41.05
N ALA A 128 -2.94 15.94 40.32
CA ALA A 128 -3.68 14.70 40.51
C ALA A 128 -2.76 13.52 40.21
N VAL A 129 -2.20 12.94 41.28
CA VAL A 129 -1.43 11.69 41.23
C VAL A 129 -2.36 10.66 40.61
N LYS A 130 -1.97 10.09 39.46
CA LYS A 130 -2.67 8.94 38.89
C LYS A 130 -2.66 7.85 39.95
N GLU A 131 -3.77 7.66 40.66
CA GLU A 131 -3.91 6.51 41.53
C GLU A 131 -3.63 5.27 40.70
N PRO A 132 -2.69 4.40 41.13
CA PRO A 132 -2.38 3.19 40.38
C PRO A 132 -3.68 2.39 40.26
N SER A 133 -4.11 2.15 39.01
CA SER A 133 -5.32 1.39 38.72
C SER A 133 -5.22 0.03 39.42
N PRO A 134 -6.15 -0.31 40.34
CA PRO A 134 -6.05 -1.53 41.14
C PRO A 134 -6.27 -2.83 40.33
N ALA A 135 -6.56 -2.75 39.04
CA ALA A 135 -6.95 -3.88 38.20
C ALA A 135 -5.96 -4.12 37.05
N GLY A 136 -4.80 -4.74 37.34
CA GLY A 136 -3.90 -5.33 36.33
C GLY A 136 -3.34 -4.39 35.23
N PRO A 137 -2.60 -4.95 34.25
CA PRO A 137 -2.02 -4.16 33.14
C PRO A 137 -3.07 -3.72 32.10
N LEU A 138 -4.20 -4.42 32.00
CA LEU A 138 -5.24 -4.16 30.99
C LEU A 138 -6.47 -3.50 31.63
N PRO A 139 -7.10 -2.51 30.97
CA PRO A 139 -8.26 -1.83 31.51
C PRO A 139 -9.50 -2.74 31.54
N ASP A 140 -10.34 -2.57 32.56
CA ASP A 140 -11.69 -3.13 32.59
C ASP A 140 -12.58 -2.37 31.59
N LEU A 141 -12.96 -3.06 30.51
CA LEU A 141 -13.80 -2.53 29.45
C LEU A 141 -15.24 -3.02 29.58
N ARG A 142 -15.74 -3.43 30.74
CA ARG A 142 -17.16 -3.83 30.88
C ARG A 142 -18.08 -2.62 30.82
N ALA A 143 -19.17 -2.73 30.06
CA ALA A 143 -20.18 -1.68 30.00
C ALA A 143 -20.86 -1.52 31.37
N PRO A 144 -20.83 -0.36 32.02
CA PRO A 144 -21.55 -0.19 33.27
C PRO A 144 -23.06 -0.31 33.01
N SER A 145 -23.79 -1.01 33.88
CA SER A 145 -25.24 -1.19 33.72
C SER A 145 -25.96 0.10 34.10
N PHE A 146 -26.91 0.55 33.28
CA PHE A 146 -27.76 1.69 33.62
C PHE A 146 -28.57 1.44 34.92
N GLU A 147 -28.87 0.17 35.22
CA GLU A 147 -29.53 -0.25 36.48
C GLU A 147 -28.78 0.22 37.73
N ALA A 148 -27.45 0.29 37.68
CA ALA A 148 -26.65 0.75 38.81
C ALA A 148 -26.83 2.25 39.09
N TYR A 149 -27.28 3.02 38.10
CA TYR A 149 -27.54 4.45 38.19
C TYR A 149 -29.03 4.80 38.22
N TYR A 150 -29.91 3.84 37.93
CA TYR A 150 -31.35 4.04 37.87
C TYR A 150 -32.03 3.57 39.15
N PRO A 151 -32.60 4.47 39.97
CA PRO A 151 -33.37 4.07 41.14
C PRO A 151 -34.62 3.30 40.72
N ALA A 152 -34.73 2.03 41.15
CA ALA A 152 -35.86 1.15 40.81
C ALA A 152 -37.25 1.69 41.24
N ALA A 153 -37.29 2.69 42.13
CA ALA A 153 -38.51 3.33 42.62
C ALA A 153 -39.04 4.46 41.71
N LEU A 154 -38.30 4.89 40.68
CA LEU A 154 -38.75 5.95 39.77
C LEU A 154 -39.75 5.38 38.75
N ASN A 155 -40.98 5.91 38.77
CA ASN A 155 -41.99 5.72 37.75
C ASN A 155 -42.44 7.09 37.17
N ARG A 156 -43.19 7.08 36.06
CA ARG A 156 -43.65 8.33 35.41
C ARG A 156 -44.49 9.23 36.34
N GLU A 157 -45.31 8.65 37.19
CA GLU A 157 -46.19 9.35 38.14
C GLU A 157 -45.44 9.95 39.34
N THR A 158 -44.24 9.41 39.62
CA THR A 158 -43.35 9.89 40.67
C THR A 158 -42.49 11.07 40.21
N LEU A 159 -42.44 11.39 38.91
CA LEU A 159 -41.66 12.54 38.41
C LEU A 159 -42.60 13.61 37.89
N GLY A 160 -42.57 14.79 38.47
CA GLY A 160 -43.22 16.00 37.99
C GLY A 160 -42.26 16.77 37.08
N ARG A 161 -42.05 18.07 37.31
CA ARG A 161 -41.19 18.92 36.48
C ARG A 161 -39.71 18.66 36.80
N VAL A 162 -38.93 18.17 35.84
CA VAL A 162 -37.47 18.04 35.98
C VAL A 162 -36.80 18.94 34.96
N ALA A 163 -35.91 19.82 35.40
CA ALA A 163 -35.13 20.69 34.53
C ALA A 163 -33.71 20.85 35.09
N LEU A 164 -32.70 20.56 34.26
CA LEU A 164 -31.30 20.87 34.52
C LEU A 164 -30.82 21.77 33.39
N VAL A 165 -30.52 23.02 33.74
CA VAL A 165 -30.02 24.02 32.80
C VAL A 165 -28.67 24.49 33.30
N VAL A 166 -27.62 24.24 32.54
CA VAL A 166 -26.28 24.78 32.74
C VAL A 166 -26.02 25.72 31.57
N GLU A 167 -26.14 27.02 31.80
CA GLU A 167 -26.00 28.03 30.75
C GLU A 167 -24.56 28.13 30.25
N LYS A 168 -23.60 28.00 31.18
CA LYS A 168 -22.17 28.05 30.88
C LYS A 168 -21.39 27.10 31.77
N PHE A 169 -20.67 26.18 31.16
CA PHE A 169 -19.71 25.28 31.78
C PHE A 169 -18.35 25.56 31.15
N ARG A 170 -17.34 25.91 31.94
CA ARG A 170 -16.01 26.29 31.45
C ARG A 170 -14.96 25.35 32.02
N MET A 171 -14.38 24.51 31.18
CA MET A 171 -13.21 23.71 31.55
C MET A 171 -11.95 24.42 31.09
N ILE A 172 -11.10 24.83 32.03
CA ILE A 172 -9.83 25.49 31.72
C ILE A 172 -8.82 24.40 31.34
N SER A 173 -8.35 24.43 30.09
CA SER A 173 -7.27 23.55 29.64
C SER A 173 -5.92 24.12 30.08
N LYS A 174 -4.97 23.25 30.37
CA LYS A 174 -3.60 23.64 30.75
C LYS A 174 -2.85 24.29 29.58
N ASP A 175 -3.03 23.74 28.38
CA ASP A 175 -2.20 24.04 27.20
C ASP A 175 -3.02 24.58 26.01
N GLY A 176 -4.22 25.13 26.24
CA GLY A 176 -5.08 25.59 25.15
C GLY A 176 -6.28 26.44 25.58
N PRO A 177 -7.10 26.90 24.61
CA PRO A 177 -8.32 27.65 24.92
C PRO A 177 -9.27 26.79 25.78
N PRO A 178 -10.03 27.44 26.69
CA PRO A 178 -10.99 26.74 27.53
C PRO A 178 -12.11 26.12 26.67
N LEU A 179 -12.62 24.99 27.12
CA LEU A 179 -13.85 24.40 26.59
C LEU A 179 -15.02 25.08 27.29
N GLU A 180 -15.86 25.76 26.53
CA GLU A 180 -17.11 26.33 27.01
C GLU A 180 -18.27 25.45 26.54
N ALA A 181 -19.14 25.03 27.44
CA ALA A 181 -20.28 24.19 27.12
C ALA A 181 -21.57 24.74 27.75
N ALA A 182 -22.71 24.36 27.21
CA ALA A 182 -24.03 24.60 27.77
C ALA A 182 -24.81 23.30 27.70
N LEU A 183 -25.66 23.03 28.68
CA LEU A 183 -26.49 21.84 28.77
C LEU A 183 -27.89 22.26 29.20
N LYS A 184 -28.91 21.74 28.53
CA LYS A 184 -30.30 21.92 28.91
C LYS A 184 -31.01 20.59 28.76
N LEU A 185 -31.49 20.06 29.88
CA LEU A 185 -32.23 18.81 29.98
C LEU A 185 -33.56 19.12 30.67
N GLU A 186 -34.68 18.98 29.97
CA GLU A 186 -36.01 19.28 30.51
C GLU A 186 -36.96 18.12 30.25
N LYS A 187 -37.74 17.72 31.25
CA LYS A 187 -38.81 16.76 31.06
C LYS A 187 -39.94 17.39 30.24
N GLU A 188 -40.37 16.74 29.16
CA GLU A 188 -41.49 17.21 28.35
C GLU A 188 -42.83 16.99 29.10
N THR A 189 -43.64 18.04 29.24
CA THR A 189 -44.98 17.96 29.84
C THR A 189 -46.02 17.76 28.73
N GLY A 190 -46.85 16.71 28.81
CA GLY A 190 -48.00 16.51 27.91
C GLY A 190 -47.99 15.29 26.98
N ALA A 191 -46.97 14.43 27.00
CA ALA A 191 -46.99 13.20 26.19
C ALA A 191 -47.91 12.15 26.83
N GLY A 192 -48.93 11.65 26.13
CA GLY A 192 -49.76 10.51 26.58
C GLY A 192 -49.00 9.17 26.72
N SER A 193 -47.69 9.13 26.43
CA SER A 193 -46.86 7.91 26.52
C SER A 193 -46.54 7.53 27.97
N GLN A 194 -46.51 6.23 28.29
CA GLN A 194 -46.05 5.74 29.59
C GLN A 194 -44.58 6.07 29.89
N ASP A 195 -43.79 6.43 28.89
CA ASP A 195 -42.37 6.75 29.04
C ASP A 195 -42.14 8.11 29.72
N ILE A 196 -40.93 8.33 30.24
CA ILE A 196 -40.50 9.61 30.80
C ILE A 196 -39.65 10.34 29.75
N PRO A 197 -40.24 11.25 28.95
CA PRO A 197 -39.52 11.98 27.91
C PRO A 197 -38.76 13.17 28.46
N PHE A 198 -37.54 13.36 27.97
CA PHE A 198 -36.68 14.50 28.22
C PHE A 198 -36.22 15.10 26.89
N SER A 199 -36.29 16.42 26.75
CA SER A 199 -35.57 17.16 25.73
C SER A 199 -34.15 17.42 26.22
N LEU A 200 -33.15 17.02 25.43
CA LEU A 200 -31.73 17.26 25.70
C LEU A 200 -31.15 18.12 24.58
N SER A 201 -30.63 19.28 24.95
CA SER A 201 -29.81 20.12 24.08
C SER A 201 -28.50 20.48 24.78
N ALA A 202 -27.37 20.31 24.12
CA ALA A 202 -26.08 20.72 24.61
C ALA A 202 -25.28 21.42 23.52
N ARG A 203 -24.42 22.35 23.92
CA ARG A 203 -23.46 23.00 23.01
C ARG A 203 -22.09 22.96 23.65
N ALA A 204 -21.04 22.79 22.86
CA ALA A 204 -19.66 22.85 23.33
C ALA A 204 -18.80 23.57 22.29
N THR A 205 -18.03 24.57 22.73
CA THR A 205 -17.15 25.39 21.91
C THR A 205 -15.77 25.46 22.52
N GLN A 206 -14.72 25.35 21.70
CA GLN A 206 -13.33 25.51 22.14
C GLN A 206 -12.55 26.30 21.08
N GLY A 207 -12.25 27.56 21.39
CA GLY A 207 -11.62 28.49 20.46
C GLY A 207 -12.41 28.65 19.14
N LYS A 208 -11.72 28.78 18.01
CA LYS A 208 -12.33 28.84 16.66
C LYS A 208 -12.49 27.47 16.00
N ASN A 209 -11.95 26.42 16.60
CA ASN A 209 -11.74 25.13 15.94
C ASN A 209 -12.82 24.10 16.28
N ILE A 210 -13.57 24.31 17.37
CA ILE A 210 -14.61 23.39 17.85
C ILE A 210 -15.88 24.19 18.16
N ASP A 211 -17.00 23.84 17.51
CA ASP A 211 -18.38 24.26 17.86
C ASP A 211 -19.28 23.06 17.59
N ILE A 212 -19.74 22.38 18.63
CA ILE A 212 -20.51 21.14 18.57
C ILE A 212 -21.84 21.40 19.26
N ARG A 213 -22.94 20.97 18.64
CA ARG A 213 -24.30 21.00 19.18
C ARG A 213 -24.85 19.60 19.20
N LEU A 214 -25.48 19.22 20.30
CA LEU A 214 -26.20 17.98 20.48
C LEU A 214 -27.64 18.36 20.74
N ASP A 215 -28.57 17.84 19.94
CA ASP A 215 -30.00 18.06 20.14
C ASP A 215 -30.74 16.73 19.98
N GLY A 216 -31.67 16.42 20.88
CA GLY A 216 -32.45 15.19 20.79
C GLY A 216 -33.44 14.98 21.92
N LYS A 217 -34.10 13.82 21.87
CA LYS A 217 -35.03 13.35 22.88
C LYS A 217 -34.44 12.14 23.59
N ALA A 218 -34.40 12.20 24.91
CA ALA A 218 -34.13 11.06 25.77
C ALA A 218 -35.44 10.52 26.36
N GLU A 219 -35.56 9.22 26.51
CA GLU A 219 -36.74 8.55 27.04
C GLU A 219 -36.28 7.46 28.00
N ILE A 220 -36.96 7.38 29.15
CA ILE A 220 -36.81 6.25 30.08
C ILE A 220 -38.14 5.50 30.08
N PRO A 221 -38.22 4.28 29.49
CA PRO A 221 -39.46 3.53 29.45
C PRO A 221 -39.94 3.14 30.84
N ALA A 222 -41.25 3.19 31.07
CA ALA A 222 -41.82 2.86 32.37
C ALA A 222 -41.50 1.42 32.79
N GLY A 223 -41.03 1.25 34.03
CA GLY A 223 -40.75 -0.06 34.62
C GLY A 223 -39.52 -0.77 34.04
N GLN A 224 -38.76 -0.13 33.16
CA GLN A 224 -37.53 -0.69 32.60
C GLN A 224 -36.34 0.24 32.89
N PRO A 225 -35.23 -0.27 33.43
CA PRO A 225 -33.99 0.48 33.61
C PRO A 225 -33.26 0.58 32.26
N LEU A 226 -33.86 1.31 31.33
CA LEU A 226 -33.35 1.55 29.98
C LEU A 226 -33.38 3.05 29.71
N PHE A 227 -32.25 3.61 29.35
CA PHE A 227 -32.15 4.96 28.80
C PHE A 227 -32.09 4.89 27.28
N ALA A 228 -33.04 5.50 26.59
CA ALA A 228 -33.00 5.66 25.14
C ALA A 228 -32.76 7.12 24.80
N PHE A 229 -31.93 7.41 23.81
CA PHE A 229 -31.76 8.75 23.25
C PHE A 229 -31.79 8.70 21.73
N ARG A 230 -32.51 9.63 21.11
CA ARG A 230 -32.55 9.84 19.67
C ARG A 230 -32.32 11.30 19.37
N GLY A 231 -31.29 11.61 18.61
CA GLY A 231 -30.91 12.98 18.31
C GLY A 231 -29.85 13.07 17.24
N GLY A 232 -29.09 14.15 17.26
CA GLY A 232 -27.95 14.30 16.38
C GLY A 232 -26.93 15.27 16.94
N ILE A 233 -25.69 15.08 16.50
CA ILE A 233 -24.58 16.00 16.75
C ILE A 233 -24.32 16.79 15.47
N LYS A 234 -24.35 18.12 15.55
CA LYS A 234 -24.01 19.03 14.45
C LYS A 234 -22.90 19.96 14.88
N GLY A 235 -21.86 20.12 14.07
CA GLY A 235 -20.79 21.01 14.47
C GLY A 235 -19.61 21.10 13.52
N LYS A 236 -18.61 21.87 13.94
CA LYS A 236 -17.30 21.94 13.31
C LYS A 236 -16.24 21.50 14.31
N ALA A 237 -15.33 20.64 13.90
CA ALA A 237 -14.19 20.21 14.71
C ALA A 237 -12.99 19.92 13.79
N ALA A 238 -11.82 20.48 14.10
CA ALA A 238 -10.57 20.20 13.38
C ALA A 238 -10.66 20.32 11.84
N GLY A 239 -11.44 21.30 11.34
CA GLY A 239 -11.63 21.54 9.90
C GLY A 239 -12.70 20.65 9.23
N PHE A 240 -13.37 19.77 9.97
CA PHE A 240 -14.52 19.01 9.50
C PHE A 240 -15.81 19.71 9.91
N ASN A 241 -16.81 19.74 9.02
CA ASN A 241 -18.20 19.93 9.44
C ASN A 241 -18.85 18.55 9.58
N ALA A 242 -19.46 18.29 10.74
CA ALA A 242 -20.09 17.03 11.08
C ALA A 242 -21.60 17.22 11.24
N ASP A 243 -22.37 16.31 10.65
CA ASP A 243 -23.78 16.07 10.95
C ASP A 243 -23.94 14.58 11.24
N VAL A 244 -24.21 14.23 12.49
CA VAL A 244 -24.17 12.85 13.00
C VAL A 244 -25.50 12.54 13.68
N PRO A 245 -26.51 12.07 12.93
CA PRO A 245 -27.69 11.43 13.53
C PRO A 245 -27.24 10.30 14.43
N LEU A 246 -27.81 10.21 15.63
CA LEU A 246 -27.42 9.22 16.62
C LEU A 246 -28.62 8.66 17.41
N SER A 247 -28.55 7.37 17.69
CA SER A 247 -29.50 6.64 18.52
C SER A 247 -28.71 5.85 19.56
N LEU A 248 -29.02 6.05 20.83
CA LEU A 248 -28.38 5.38 21.96
C LEU A 248 -29.45 4.61 22.74
N ARG A 249 -29.13 3.38 23.17
CA ARG A 249 -29.92 2.61 24.12
C ARG A 249 -28.98 2.05 25.19
N TRP A 250 -29.24 2.35 26.45
CA TRP A 250 -28.38 1.98 27.57
C TRP A 250 -29.20 1.32 28.68
N GLY A 251 -29.09 0.00 28.78
CA GLY A 251 -29.64 -0.80 29.87
C GLY A 251 -28.54 -1.69 30.45
N LYS A 252 -28.73 -3.02 30.34
CA LYS A 252 -27.65 -4.01 30.53
C LYS A 252 -26.66 -4.06 29.37
N THR A 253 -27.06 -3.51 28.22
CA THR A 253 -26.27 -3.37 27.01
C THR A 253 -26.33 -1.91 26.59
N LEU A 254 -25.20 -1.38 26.16
CA LEU A 254 -25.09 -0.09 25.50
C LEU A 254 -25.06 -0.32 23.99
N GLU A 255 -26.10 0.10 23.30
CA GLU A 255 -26.19 0.10 21.83
C GLU A 255 -26.15 1.55 21.35
N LEU A 256 -25.16 1.89 20.55
CA LEU A 256 -25.04 3.19 19.90
C LEU A 256 -25.03 2.97 18.40
N GLN A 257 -25.95 3.62 17.69
CA GLN A 257 -25.97 3.70 16.24
C GLN A 257 -25.77 5.16 15.84
N ALA A 258 -24.87 5.43 14.90
CA ALA A 258 -24.62 6.76 14.38
C ALA A 258 -24.37 6.71 12.87
N ASP A 259 -24.87 7.71 12.14
CA ASP A 259 -24.69 7.82 10.69
C ASP A 259 -23.90 9.08 10.33
N PRO A 260 -22.63 9.22 10.76
CA PRO A 260 -21.85 10.43 10.58
C PRO A 260 -21.72 10.83 9.11
N ASN A 261 -22.04 12.09 8.82
CA ASN A 261 -21.80 12.75 7.56
C ASN A 261 -20.78 13.90 7.78
N LEU A 262 -19.51 13.61 7.52
CA LEU A 262 -18.40 14.52 7.70
C LEU A 262 -18.01 15.16 6.37
N THR A 263 -17.75 16.46 6.36
CA THR A 263 -17.27 17.19 5.19
C THR A 263 -15.99 17.95 5.50
N GLN A 264 -14.98 17.81 4.64
CA GLN A 264 -13.72 18.55 4.72
C GLN A 264 -13.36 19.06 3.33
N GLY A 265 -13.51 20.37 3.10
CA GLY A 265 -13.39 20.95 1.76
C GLY A 265 -14.43 20.37 0.79
N LYS A 266 -13.96 19.72 -0.29
CA LYS A 266 -14.83 19.05 -1.29
C LYS A 266 -15.09 17.57 -0.98
N ASN A 267 -14.42 17.01 0.03
CA ASN A 267 -14.55 15.59 0.37
C ASN A 267 -15.69 15.38 1.34
N ARG A 268 -16.50 14.35 1.09
CA ARG A 268 -17.60 13.90 1.94
C ARG A 268 -17.31 12.47 2.40
N TYR A 269 -17.41 12.25 3.70
CA TYR A 269 -17.22 10.96 4.36
C TYR A 269 -18.53 10.63 5.08
N ALA A 270 -19.24 9.61 4.60
CA ALA A 270 -20.45 9.11 5.23
C ALA A 270 -20.26 7.62 5.49
N THR A 271 -20.60 7.15 6.69
CA THR A 271 -20.55 5.73 7.08
C THR A 271 -21.60 5.47 8.16
N ASP A 272 -22.13 4.25 8.25
CA ASP A 272 -22.92 3.83 9.41
C ASP A 272 -22.01 3.20 10.45
N LEU A 273 -22.17 3.60 11.72
CA LEU A 273 -21.44 3.09 12.87
C LEU A 273 -22.42 2.44 13.84
N ARG A 274 -22.10 1.23 14.28
CA ARG A 274 -22.90 0.50 15.29
C ARG A 274 -21.97 -0.04 16.35
N LEU A 275 -22.12 0.45 17.56
CA LEU A 275 -21.44 -0.03 18.75
C LEU A 275 -22.43 -0.83 19.59
N ARG A 276 -22.06 -2.05 19.96
CA ARG A 276 -22.76 -2.88 20.94
C ARG A 276 -21.77 -3.24 22.04
N TRP A 277 -22.04 -2.78 23.26
CA TRP A 277 -21.15 -2.92 24.40
C TRP A 277 -21.90 -3.53 25.60
N THR A 278 -21.46 -4.70 26.03
CA THR A 278 -22.02 -5.50 27.13
C THR A 278 -20.95 -5.80 28.18
N GLN A 279 -21.28 -6.64 29.15
CA GLN A 279 -20.35 -7.20 30.13
C GLN A 279 -19.40 -8.26 29.54
N GLU A 280 -19.71 -8.84 28.38
CA GLU A 280 -18.96 -9.95 27.78
C GLU A 280 -18.47 -9.65 26.35
N LEU A 281 -18.97 -8.58 25.73
CA LEU A 281 -18.72 -8.27 24.32
C LEU A 281 -18.66 -6.75 24.10
N LEU A 282 -17.61 -6.31 23.41
CA LEU A 282 -17.50 -4.99 22.83
C LEU A 282 -17.40 -5.15 21.31
N ARG A 283 -18.42 -4.73 20.55
CA ARG A 283 -18.45 -4.86 19.09
C ARG A 283 -18.71 -3.51 18.43
N LEU A 284 -17.88 -3.16 17.46
CA LEU A 284 -18.00 -1.98 16.61
C LEU A 284 -18.08 -2.42 15.15
N ASP A 285 -19.23 -2.19 14.52
CA ASP A 285 -19.42 -2.35 13.09
C ASP A 285 -19.37 -0.98 12.41
N THR A 286 -18.71 -0.91 11.25
CA THR A 286 -18.71 0.24 10.33
C THR A 286 -19.13 -0.23 8.94
N GLY A 287 -19.94 0.57 8.25
CA GLY A 287 -20.23 0.37 6.85
C GLY A 287 -19.22 0.98 5.91
N ALA A 288 -19.73 1.34 4.73
CA ALA A 288 -18.92 1.78 3.61
C ALA A 288 -18.29 3.15 3.88
N MET A 289 -16.96 3.25 3.86
CA MET A 289 -16.23 4.48 4.11
C MET A 289 -15.08 4.66 3.10
N PRO A 290 -14.99 5.80 2.38
CA PRO A 290 -13.82 6.08 1.56
C PRO A 290 -12.57 6.25 2.42
N ILE A 291 -11.51 5.55 2.07
CA ILE A 291 -10.20 5.71 2.69
C ILE A 291 -9.46 6.81 1.92
N GLY A 292 -9.06 7.88 2.62
CA GLY A 292 -8.42 9.06 2.05
C GLY A 292 -7.01 8.86 1.48
N VAL A 293 -6.59 7.62 1.21
CA VAL A 293 -5.28 7.31 0.64
C VAL A 293 -5.27 7.66 -0.85
N PRO A 294 -4.38 8.55 -1.31
CA PRO A 294 -4.31 8.95 -2.70
C PRO A 294 -3.76 7.79 -3.54
N VAL A 295 -4.66 7.04 -4.19
CA VAL A 295 -4.29 6.04 -5.21
C VAL A 295 -4.53 6.68 -6.59
N PRO A 296 -3.51 6.82 -7.46
CA PRO A 296 -3.66 7.43 -8.78
C PRO A 296 -4.82 6.80 -9.57
N ASN A 297 -5.77 7.62 -10.02
CA ASN A 297 -6.97 7.21 -10.75
C ASN A 297 -7.84 6.12 -10.08
N ARG A 298 -7.71 5.91 -8.77
CA ARG A 298 -8.49 4.92 -8.01
C ARG A 298 -9.01 5.51 -6.69
N ARG A 299 -9.96 4.82 -6.09
CA ARG A 299 -10.55 5.13 -4.79
C ARG A 299 -10.55 3.86 -3.98
N LEU A 300 -9.83 3.88 -2.85
CA LEU A 300 -9.89 2.81 -1.86
C LEU A 300 -11.08 3.07 -0.94
N GLU A 301 -11.87 2.04 -0.70
CA GLU A 301 -13.09 2.09 0.10
C GLU A 301 -13.09 0.91 1.07
N LEU A 302 -13.38 1.17 2.33
CA LEU A 302 -13.71 0.15 3.30
C LEU A 302 -15.19 -0.16 3.10
N GLU A 303 -15.58 -1.31 2.54
CA GLU A 303 -17.02 -1.61 2.30
C GLU A 303 -17.74 -1.91 3.61
N ARG A 304 -17.13 -2.70 4.49
CA ARG A 304 -17.60 -3.02 5.83
C ARG A 304 -16.40 -3.34 6.71
N CYS A 305 -16.48 -3.03 7.99
CA CYS A 305 -15.58 -3.63 8.97
C CYS A 305 -16.29 -3.89 10.30
N SER A 306 -16.00 -5.04 10.89
CA SER A 306 -16.46 -5.42 12.23
C SER A 306 -15.24 -5.65 13.11
N VAL A 307 -15.16 -4.94 14.21
CA VAL A 307 -14.18 -5.17 15.29
C VAL A 307 -14.96 -5.68 16.50
N SER A 308 -14.60 -6.82 17.06
CA SER A 308 -15.26 -7.36 18.25
C SER A 308 -14.24 -7.90 19.24
N ALA A 309 -14.38 -7.53 20.50
CA ALA A 309 -13.59 -8.04 21.61
C ALA A 309 -14.49 -8.77 22.61
N LYS A 310 -14.16 -10.03 22.89
CA LYS A 310 -14.74 -10.80 24.00
C LYS A 310 -14.04 -10.42 25.29
N LEU A 311 -14.82 -10.06 26.31
CA LEU A 311 -14.33 -9.58 27.59
C LEU A 311 -14.28 -10.71 28.62
N ASP A 312 -13.21 -10.77 29.42
CA ASP A 312 -13.09 -11.70 30.55
C ASP A 312 -14.20 -11.42 31.57
N LYS A 313 -14.92 -12.46 32.02
CA LYS A 313 -16.05 -12.29 32.96
C LYS A 313 -15.63 -11.72 34.32
N SER A 314 -14.42 -12.01 34.77
CA SER A 314 -13.92 -11.63 36.09
C SER A 314 -13.21 -10.27 36.08
N LYS A 315 -12.35 -10.04 35.08
CA LYS A 315 -11.45 -8.88 35.00
C LYS A 315 -11.96 -7.79 34.04
N GLY A 316 -12.80 -8.15 33.07
CA GLY A 316 -13.40 -7.22 32.12
C GLY A 316 -12.49 -6.71 31.01
N HIS A 317 -11.24 -7.20 30.93
CA HIS A 317 -10.33 -6.87 29.83
C HIS A 317 -10.62 -7.72 28.58
N PRO A 318 -10.18 -7.28 27.38
CA PRO A 318 -10.36 -8.05 26.16
C PRO A 318 -9.44 -9.29 26.12
N ASP A 319 -10.02 -10.48 26.05
CA ASP A 319 -9.27 -11.75 25.92
C ASP A 319 -8.99 -12.12 24.47
N ASP A 320 -10.01 -11.92 23.63
CA ASP A 320 -10.00 -12.35 22.24
C ASP A 320 -10.67 -11.27 21.39
N SER A 321 -9.93 -10.71 20.44
CA SER A 321 -10.37 -9.58 19.62
C SER A 321 -10.28 -9.92 18.14
N ASP A 322 -11.41 -9.94 17.46
CA ASP A 322 -11.49 -10.18 16.03
C ASP A 322 -11.67 -8.86 15.26
N ILE A 323 -11.05 -8.79 14.09
CA ILE A 323 -11.28 -7.76 13.08
C ILE A 323 -11.60 -8.42 11.75
N SER A 324 -12.69 -8.01 11.12
CA SER A 324 -13.11 -8.48 9.80
C SER A 324 -13.48 -7.28 8.94
N CYS A 325 -12.56 -6.86 8.09
CA CYS A 325 -12.74 -5.73 7.17
C CYS A 325 -12.77 -6.21 5.71
N THR A 326 -13.63 -5.63 4.89
CA THR A 326 -13.60 -5.79 3.42
C THR A 326 -13.18 -4.47 2.79
N LEU A 327 -12.10 -4.48 2.02
CA LEU A 327 -11.58 -3.33 1.27
C LEU A 327 -11.88 -3.51 -0.22
N ALA A 328 -12.34 -2.44 -0.86
CA ALA A 328 -12.60 -2.39 -2.29
C ALA A 328 -11.79 -1.26 -2.94
N LEU A 329 -11.13 -1.58 -4.04
CA LEU A 329 -10.42 -0.62 -4.87
C LEU A 329 -11.22 -0.36 -6.15
N HIS A 330 -11.84 0.82 -6.23
CA HIS A 330 -12.64 1.27 -7.35
C HIS A 330 -11.79 2.10 -8.34
N ALA A 331 -11.96 1.89 -9.64
CA ALA A 331 -11.41 2.80 -10.65
C ALA A 331 -12.21 4.12 -10.66
N ARG A 332 -11.53 5.28 -10.75
CA ARG A 332 -12.20 6.60 -10.83
C ARG A 332 -12.76 6.89 -12.22
N THR A 333 -12.20 6.28 -13.27
CA THR A 333 -12.55 6.54 -14.66
C THR A 333 -13.55 5.51 -15.19
N LYS A 334 -14.46 5.94 -16.09
CA LYS A 334 -15.40 5.06 -16.83
C LYS A 334 -14.72 4.02 -17.73
N THR A 335 -13.39 3.97 -17.74
CA THR A 335 -12.62 2.92 -18.41
C THR A 335 -12.99 1.58 -17.78
N LYS A 336 -13.86 0.83 -18.46
CA LYS A 336 -14.33 -0.54 -18.13
C LYS A 336 -13.19 -1.58 -18.01
N ILE A 337 -11.93 -1.16 -18.08
CA ILE A 337 -10.75 -2.01 -18.25
C ILE A 337 -10.43 -2.77 -16.96
N LEU A 338 -10.82 -2.25 -15.78
CA LEU A 338 -10.57 -2.90 -14.49
C LEU A 338 -11.84 -2.99 -13.64
N PRO A 339 -12.33 -4.21 -13.32
CA PRO A 339 -13.36 -4.39 -12.32
C PRO A 339 -12.83 -4.01 -10.93
N THR A 340 -13.73 -3.66 -10.02
CA THR A 340 -13.42 -3.46 -8.61
C THR A 340 -12.68 -4.66 -8.04
N VAL A 341 -11.50 -4.43 -7.46
CA VAL A 341 -10.72 -5.44 -6.72
C VAL A 341 -11.19 -5.39 -5.27
N ARG A 342 -11.59 -6.55 -4.72
CA ARG A 342 -12.00 -6.69 -3.32
C ARG A 342 -11.03 -7.59 -2.60
N THR A 343 -10.66 -7.19 -1.39
CA THR A 343 -9.87 -7.99 -0.47
C THR A 343 -10.57 -8.02 0.89
N THR A 344 -10.59 -9.19 1.49
CA THR A 344 -11.12 -9.40 2.85
C THR A 344 -9.94 -9.62 3.79
N LEU A 345 -9.89 -8.82 4.84
CA LEU A 345 -8.90 -8.83 5.89
C LEU A 345 -9.54 -9.37 7.17
N LEU A 346 -9.07 -10.52 7.61
CA LEU A 346 -9.49 -11.18 8.84
C LEU A 346 -8.31 -11.18 9.80
N GLY A 347 -8.43 -10.48 10.91
CA GLY A 347 -7.42 -10.49 11.98
C GLY A 347 -8.02 -11.01 13.28
N ASN A 348 -7.18 -11.61 14.11
CA ASN A 348 -7.52 -12.03 15.45
C ASN A 348 -6.34 -11.68 16.38
N LEU A 349 -6.61 -11.02 17.49
CA LEU A 349 -5.66 -10.59 18.50
C LEU A 349 -6.09 -11.15 19.86
N LYS A 350 -5.25 -11.99 20.44
CA LYS A 350 -5.41 -12.52 21.80
C LYS A 350 -4.42 -11.85 22.74
N LEU A 351 -4.91 -11.39 23.88
CA LEU A 351 -4.10 -10.73 24.90
C LEU A 351 -4.17 -11.53 26.21
N GLU A 352 -3.02 -11.93 26.72
CA GLU A 352 -2.90 -12.69 27.96
C GLU A 352 -1.97 -11.95 28.93
N PRO A 353 -2.47 -11.42 30.06
CA PRO A 353 -1.62 -10.84 31.09
C PRO A 353 -0.67 -11.90 31.67
N THR A 354 0.64 -11.67 31.62
CA THR A 354 1.65 -12.57 32.20
C THR A 354 2.15 -12.06 33.56
N SER A 355 2.06 -10.74 33.82
CA SER A 355 2.37 -10.12 35.11
C SER A 355 1.54 -8.84 35.32
N GLN A 356 1.83 -8.04 36.35
CA GLN A 356 1.16 -6.75 36.55
C GLN A 356 1.49 -5.70 35.47
N SER A 357 2.62 -5.86 34.78
CA SER A 357 3.09 -4.92 33.74
C SER A 357 3.21 -5.58 32.37
N ASN A 358 3.15 -6.91 32.29
CA ASN A 358 3.47 -7.65 31.06
C ASN A 358 2.21 -8.27 30.44
N VAL A 359 2.12 -8.20 29.13
CA VAL A 359 1.04 -8.79 28.32
C VAL A 359 1.65 -9.55 27.16
N ARG A 360 1.24 -10.79 27.00
CA ARG A 360 1.50 -11.60 25.81
C ARG A 360 0.41 -11.32 24.77
N ALA A 361 0.82 -11.06 23.55
CA ALA A 361 -0.05 -10.87 22.39
C ALA A 361 0.20 -11.99 21.37
N ASP A 362 -0.88 -12.63 20.90
CA ASP A 362 -0.88 -13.50 19.71
C ASP A 362 -1.80 -12.86 18.67
N PHE A 363 -1.22 -12.46 17.55
CA PHE A 363 -1.90 -11.79 16.46
C PHE A 363 -1.85 -12.67 15.22
N THR A 364 -2.99 -12.90 14.60
CA THR A 364 -3.09 -13.53 13.29
C THR A 364 -3.79 -12.58 12.33
N LEU A 365 -3.33 -12.55 11.09
CA LEU A 365 -3.88 -11.74 10.01
C LEU A 365 -3.94 -12.59 8.75
N LYS A 366 -5.12 -12.65 8.13
CA LYS A 366 -5.38 -13.32 6.87
C LYS A 366 -5.98 -12.33 5.91
N GLU A 367 -5.29 -12.09 4.81
CA GLU A 367 -5.78 -11.32 3.67
C GLU A 367 -6.14 -12.31 2.56
N ARG A 368 -7.30 -12.12 1.94
CA ARG A 368 -7.71 -12.90 0.78
C ARG A 368 -8.38 -12.01 -0.25
N GLY A 369 -7.79 -11.95 -1.44
CA GLY A 369 -8.39 -11.31 -2.62
C GLY A 369 -9.57 -12.13 -3.15
N GLU A 370 -10.74 -11.50 -3.33
CA GLU A 370 -11.98 -12.18 -3.73
C GLU A 370 -12.16 -12.34 -5.26
N ARG A 371 -11.19 -11.97 -6.11
CA ARG A 371 -11.36 -11.91 -7.59
C ARG A 371 -10.10 -12.25 -8.42
N PRO A 372 -10.25 -12.70 -9.69
CA PRO A 372 -9.19 -13.39 -10.46
C PRO A 372 -8.07 -12.50 -11.02
N ILE A 373 -8.16 -11.17 -10.97
CA ILE A 373 -7.13 -10.33 -11.62
C ILE A 373 -5.83 -10.30 -10.81
N LEU A 374 -5.95 -10.41 -9.50
CA LEU A 374 -4.82 -10.46 -8.57
C LEU A 374 -5.20 -11.36 -7.39
N PRO A 375 -5.21 -12.70 -7.56
CA PRO A 375 -5.29 -13.59 -6.42
C PRO A 375 -4.14 -13.27 -5.45
N SER A 376 -4.50 -12.74 -4.30
CA SER A 376 -3.60 -12.51 -3.17
C SER A 376 -4.09 -13.31 -1.97
N GLN A 377 -3.14 -13.92 -1.29
CA GLN A 377 -3.34 -14.51 0.02
C GLN A 377 -2.15 -14.12 0.88
N VAL A 378 -2.39 -13.45 2.00
CA VAL A 378 -1.36 -13.17 3.00
C VAL A 378 -1.80 -13.72 4.33
N ASP A 379 -1.08 -14.71 4.84
CA ASP A 379 -1.23 -15.23 6.18
C ASP A 379 -0.04 -14.74 7.01
N ALA A 380 -0.28 -13.90 8.01
CA ALA A 380 0.71 -13.43 8.95
C ALA A 380 0.32 -13.84 10.38
N ARG A 381 1.29 -14.26 11.17
CA ARG A 381 1.15 -14.54 12.59
C ARG A 381 2.30 -13.90 13.36
N ALA A 382 1.99 -13.23 14.45
CA ALA A 382 2.96 -12.59 15.31
C ALA A 382 2.63 -12.91 16.77
N GLN A 383 3.60 -13.44 17.51
CA GLN A 383 3.48 -13.69 18.95
C GLN A 383 4.62 -12.97 19.69
N GLY A 384 4.29 -12.18 20.71
CA GLY A 384 5.27 -11.45 21.51
C GLY A 384 4.79 -11.15 22.92
N GLU A 385 5.70 -10.77 23.81
CA GLU A 385 5.37 -10.32 25.16
C GLU A 385 5.86 -8.88 25.35
N PHE A 386 5.04 -8.00 25.92
CA PHE A 386 5.30 -6.57 26.03
C PHE A 386 5.18 -6.12 27.48
N ASN A 387 6.10 -5.26 27.93
CA ASN A 387 5.95 -4.52 29.17
C ASN A 387 5.25 -3.19 28.88
N LEU A 388 4.03 -3.00 29.40
CA LEU A 388 3.23 -1.80 29.15
C LEU A 388 3.76 -0.56 29.89
N VAL A 389 4.55 -0.73 30.95
CA VAL A 389 5.13 0.38 31.73
C VAL A 389 6.38 0.91 31.06
N SER A 390 7.30 0.04 30.62
CA SER A 390 8.50 0.46 29.89
C SER A 390 8.27 0.65 28.38
N ASN A 391 7.13 0.18 27.86
CA ASN A 391 6.82 0.14 26.42
C ASN A 391 7.86 -0.66 25.61
N GLU A 392 8.36 -1.76 26.20
CA GLU A 392 9.40 -2.60 25.60
C GLU A 392 8.90 -4.01 25.28
N LEU A 393 9.36 -4.55 24.16
CA LEU A 393 9.16 -5.95 23.80
C LEU A 393 10.12 -6.84 24.60
N ILE A 394 9.57 -7.79 25.32
CA ILE A 394 10.28 -8.81 26.10
C ILE A 394 10.56 -10.01 25.19
N GLY A 395 11.83 -10.44 25.14
CA GLY A 395 12.24 -11.58 24.32
C GLY A 395 12.30 -11.28 22.81
N THR A 396 12.22 -12.33 21.99
CA THR A 396 12.17 -12.24 20.51
C THR A 396 10.77 -12.62 20.06
N PRO A 397 10.09 -11.79 19.25
CA PRO A 397 8.76 -12.13 18.77
C PRO A 397 8.84 -13.30 17.78
N LYS A 398 7.89 -14.22 17.85
CA LYS A 398 7.73 -15.25 16.82
C LYS A 398 6.92 -14.63 15.69
N LEU A 399 7.51 -14.53 14.52
CA LEU A 399 6.87 -14.02 13.32
C LEU A 399 6.80 -15.13 12.28
N GLU A 400 5.63 -15.29 11.69
CA GLU A 400 5.39 -16.16 10.55
C GLU A 400 4.66 -15.32 9.49
N LEU A 401 5.10 -15.39 8.25
CA LEU A 401 4.46 -14.71 7.13
C LEU A 401 4.52 -15.65 5.93
N ALA A 402 3.37 -15.89 5.31
CA ALA A 402 3.25 -16.55 4.03
C ALA A 402 2.41 -15.64 3.12
N ALA A 403 2.99 -15.18 2.04
CA ALA A 403 2.31 -14.36 1.04
C ALA A 403 2.36 -15.08 -0.30
N THR A 404 1.22 -15.13 -0.98
CA THR A 404 1.11 -15.57 -2.38
C THR A 404 0.42 -14.48 -3.15
N VAL A 405 1.08 -13.95 -4.17
CA VAL A 405 0.51 -12.97 -5.09
C VAL A 405 0.65 -13.55 -6.49
N GLY A 406 -0.47 -13.66 -7.19
CA GLY A 406 -0.52 -14.19 -8.54
C GLY A 406 -1.27 -13.27 -9.49
N VAL A 407 -1.00 -13.46 -10.76
CA VAL A 407 -1.81 -12.99 -11.88
C VAL A 407 -2.14 -14.23 -12.68
N ASP A 408 -3.42 -14.61 -12.76
CA ASP A 408 -3.81 -15.82 -13.50
C ASP A 408 -3.58 -15.69 -15.01
N ASP A 409 -3.70 -14.46 -15.53
CA ASP A 409 -3.57 -14.14 -16.93
C ASP A 409 -2.87 -12.79 -17.13
N PHE A 410 -1.56 -12.84 -17.42
CA PHE A 410 -0.70 -11.68 -17.62
C PHE A 410 -1.20 -10.71 -18.70
N GLN A 411 -1.88 -11.22 -19.73
CA GLN A 411 -2.35 -10.42 -20.86
C GLN A 411 -3.33 -9.33 -20.42
N ARG A 412 -4.07 -9.54 -19.32
CA ARG A 412 -5.01 -8.57 -18.75
C ARG A 412 -4.30 -7.32 -18.20
N TRP A 413 -3.03 -7.45 -17.80
CA TRP A 413 -2.22 -6.37 -17.23
C TRP A 413 -1.54 -5.50 -18.29
N VAL A 414 -1.27 -6.04 -19.48
CA VAL A 414 -0.68 -5.31 -20.61
C VAL A 414 -1.41 -4.00 -20.95
N PRO A 415 -2.74 -3.98 -21.20
CA PRO A 415 -3.44 -2.73 -21.51
C PRO A 415 -3.49 -1.76 -20.32
N ILE A 416 -3.44 -2.27 -19.09
CA ILE A 416 -3.44 -1.47 -17.85
C ILE A 416 -2.13 -0.70 -17.73
N LEU A 417 -1.00 -1.34 -18.04
CA LEU A 417 0.33 -0.78 -17.84
C LEU A 417 0.85 0.04 -19.02
N ARG A 418 0.25 -0.08 -20.22
CA ARG A 418 0.71 0.56 -21.48
C ARG A 418 0.98 2.07 -21.38
N GLY A 419 0.24 2.79 -20.53
CA GLY A 419 0.39 4.24 -20.33
C GLY A 419 1.23 4.65 -19.12
N THR A 420 1.95 3.72 -18.49
CA THR A 420 2.73 3.95 -17.27
C THR A 420 4.23 3.74 -17.53
N PRO A 421 5.12 4.23 -16.64
CA PRO A 421 6.54 3.89 -16.68
C PRO A 421 6.84 2.37 -16.60
N PHE A 422 5.85 1.58 -16.20
CA PHE A 422 5.91 0.13 -16.08
C PHE A 422 5.24 -0.59 -17.27
N ALA A 423 5.10 0.09 -18.41
CA ALA A 423 4.56 -0.51 -19.63
C ALA A 423 5.37 -1.76 -20.01
N ILE A 424 4.67 -2.86 -20.26
CA ILE A 424 5.29 -4.13 -20.66
C ILE A 424 5.74 -3.99 -22.12
N PRO A 425 7.05 -4.09 -22.42
CA PRO A 425 7.54 -3.93 -23.78
C PRO A 425 7.29 -5.19 -24.62
N ALA A 426 7.28 -5.02 -25.94
CA ALA A 426 7.42 -6.15 -26.85
C ALA A 426 8.83 -6.77 -26.70
N PRO A 427 8.98 -8.10 -26.82
CA PRO A 427 7.95 -9.05 -27.24
C PRO A 427 7.14 -9.67 -26.07
N LEU A 428 7.40 -9.28 -24.81
CA LEU A 428 6.71 -9.86 -23.65
C LEU A 428 5.22 -9.50 -23.57
N ASN A 429 4.83 -8.38 -24.17
CA ASN A 429 3.46 -7.86 -24.13
C ASN A 429 2.41 -8.71 -24.86
N VAL A 430 2.81 -9.72 -25.66
CA VAL A 430 1.88 -10.65 -26.32
C VAL A 430 1.67 -11.95 -25.54
N LEU A 431 2.43 -12.16 -24.48
CA LEU A 431 2.35 -13.37 -23.67
C LEU A 431 1.09 -13.37 -22.78
N ALA A 432 0.48 -14.53 -22.64
CA ALA A 432 -0.66 -14.79 -21.76
C ALA A 432 -0.33 -15.97 -20.82
N GLY A 433 -1.07 -16.09 -19.72
CA GLY A 433 -0.84 -17.14 -18.71
C GLY A 433 -0.35 -16.61 -17.37
N PRO A 434 -0.13 -17.52 -16.40
CA PRO A 434 0.05 -17.12 -15.01
C PRO A 434 1.46 -16.65 -14.66
N ILE A 435 1.51 -15.71 -13.72
CA ILE A 435 2.69 -15.31 -12.97
C ILE A 435 2.38 -15.47 -11.49
N LYS A 436 3.28 -16.09 -10.72
CA LYS A 436 3.08 -16.31 -9.28
C LYS A 436 4.34 -15.96 -8.50
N LEU A 437 4.17 -15.18 -7.44
CA LEU A 437 5.18 -14.90 -6.43
C LEU A 437 4.70 -15.47 -5.09
N GLU A 438 5.45 -16.42 -4.56
CA GLU A 438 5.29 -16.93 -3.20
C GLU A 438 6.41 -16.35 -2.35
N ALA A 439 6.11 -15.91 -1.13
CA ALA A 439 7.10 -15.48 -0.15
C ALA A 439 6.76 -16.09 1.20
N LYS A 440 7.78 -16.63 1.88
CA LYS A 440 7.67 -17.20 3.21
C LYS A 440 8.77 -16.63 4.08
N LEU A 441 8.40 -16.11 5.23
CA LEU A 441 9.35 -15.74 6.27
C LEU A 441 9.87 -17.02 6.92
N ASP A 442 11.17 -17.23 6.86
CA ASP A 442 11.85 -18.26 7.61
C ASP A 442 11.83 -17.92 9.09
N ARG A 443 11.72 -18.95 9.92
CA ARG A 443 11.62 -18.85 11.37
C ARG A 443 12.73 -17.95 11.94
N VAL A 444 12.31 -16.96 12.73
CA VAL A 444 13.17 -15.95 13.36
C VAL A 444 13.89 -16.55 14.57
N ASP A 445 15.15 -16.95 14.42
CA ASP A 445 16.03 -17.29 15.55
C ASP A 445 16.80 -16.03 16.01
N GLY A 446 16.14 -15.25 16.87
CA GLY A 446 16.74 -14.11 17.57
C GLY A 446 16.53 -12.73 16.93
N ARG A 447 16.83 -11.67 17.69
CA ARG A 447 16.59 -10.26 17.33
C ARG A 447 17.43 -9.73 16.13
N LYS A 448 18.33 -10.52 15.56
CA LYS A 448 19.40 -10.01 14.68
C LYS A 448 19.10 -10.12 13.20
N GLU A 449 18.34 -11.12 12.75
CA GLU A 449 18.11 -11.34 11.31
C GLU A 449 16.68 -11.85 11.02
N LEU A 450 16.09 -11.38 9.92
CA LEU A 450 14.87 -11.95 9.33
C LEU A 450 15.22 -12.51 7.95
N GLY A 451 14.95 -13.80 7.73
CA GLY A 451 15.09 -14.44 6.43
C GLY A 451 13.74 -14.58 5.74
N ILE A 452 13.63 -14.19 4.47
CA ILE A 452 12.44 -14.38 3.64
C ILE A 452 12.86 -15.15 2.39
N ASN A 453 12.26 -16.30 2.17
CA ASN A 453 12.40 -17.06 0.94
C ASN A 453 11.25 -16.73 -0.01
N ALA A 454 11.59 -16.29 -1.22
CA ALA A 454 10.63 -15.98 -2.27
C ALA A 454 10.84 -16.89 -3.48
N VAL A 455 9.74 -17.34 -4.09
CA VAL A 455 9.73 -18.13 -5.31
C VAL A 455 8.84 -17.44 -6.32
N PHE A 456 9.44 -16.97 -7.41
CA PHE A 456 8.78 -16.40 -8.57
C PHE A 456 8.67 -17.46 -9.67
N THR A 457 7.49 -17.63 -10.26
CA THR A 457 7.27 -18.55 -11.37
C THR A 457 6.47 -17.91 -12.47
N THR A 458 6.79 -18.26 -13.71
CA THR A 458 6.04 -17.88 -14.90
C THR A 458 5.72 -19.14 -15.71
N ASP A 459 4.52 -19.18 -16.29
CA ASP A 459 4.16 -20.17 -17.31
C ASP A 459 3.35 -19.45 -18.39
N MET A 460 4.05 -18.65 -19.19
CA MET A 460 3.40 -17.78 -20.16
C MET A 460 3.65 -18.23 -21.59
N LYS A 461 2.62 -18.13 -22.43
CA LYS A 461 2.64 -18.51 -23.85
C LYS A 461 1.84 -17.49 -24.67
N GLY A 462 2.26 -17.24 -25.90
CA GLY A 462 1.55 -16.33 -26.79
C GLY A 462 2.14 -16.34 -28.19
N GLY A 463 1.30 -16.55 -29.21
CA GLY A 463 1.77 -16.73 -30.59
C GLY A 463 2.83 -17.83 -30.68
N ASN A 464 4.01 -17.48 -31.20
CA ASN A 464 5.17 -18.37 -31.32
C ASN A 464 6.19 -18.19 -30.17
N GLN A 465 5.73 -17.78 -28.99
CA GLN A 465 6.58 -17.47 -27.85
C GLN A 465 6.16 -18.20 -26.58
N VAL A 466 7.16 -18.54 -25.76
CA VAL A 466 7.03 -19.24 -24.48
C VAL A 466 7.99 -18.60 -23.49
N LEU A 467 7.53 -18.35 -22.27
CA LEU A 467 8.35 -17.88 -21.16
C LEU A 467 7.96 -18.67 -19.90
N ASN A 468 8.75 -19.71 -19.61
CA ASN A 468 8.67 -20.50 -18.40
C ASN A 468 9.95 -20.36 -17.60
N THR A 469 9.84 -19.72 -16.43
CA THR A 469 10.98 -19.38 -15.58
C THR A 469 10.66 -19.63 -14.12
N ARG A 470 11.70 -19.92 -13.34
CA ARG A 470 11.63 -19.99 -11.88
C ARG A 470 12.73 -19.11 -11.29
N GLY A 471 12.37 -18.14 -10.45
CA GLY A 471 13.29 -17.37 -9.63
C GLY A 471 13.16 -17.78 -8.17
N ASP A 472 14.25 -18.17 -7.53
CA ASP A 472 14.31 -18.37 -6.09
C ASP A 472 15.11 -17.21 -5.49
N ALA A 473 14.62 -16.57 -4.42
CA ALA A 473 15.29 -15.44 -3.78
C ALA A 473 15.31 -15.62 -2.26
N ALA A 474 16.48 -15.46 -1.65
CA ALA A 474 16.67 -15.40 -0.21
C ALA A 474 16.96 -13.94 0.18
N ILE A 475 16.02 -13.33 0.89
CA ILE A 475 16.10 -11.95 1.37
C ILE A 475 16.44 -11.99 2.86
N ARG A 476 17.53 -11.34 3.27
CA ARG A 476 17.94 -11.23 4.67
C ARG A 476 17.89 -9.78 5.11
N ILE A 477 17.21 -9.51 6.21
CA ILE A 477 17.14 -8.19 6.84
C ILE A 477 17.89 -8.27 8.16
N THR A 478 19.04 -7.61 8.25
CA THR A 478 19.83 -7.54 9.49
C THR A 478 19.35 -6.40 10.37
N GLU A 479 19.34 -6.58 11.68
CA GLU A 479 18.88 -5.61 12.69
C GLU A 479 17.51 -4.97 12.35
N PRO A 480 16.47 -5.78 12.10
CA PRO A 480 15.16 -5.30 11.61
C PRO A 480 14.44 -4.32 12.56
N TYR A 481 14.87 -4.25 13.82
CA TYR A 481 14.29 -3.42 14.88
C TYR A 481 15.18 -2.22 15.27
N THR A 482 16.22 -1.89 14.48
CA THR A 482 17.10 -0.73 14.70
C THR A 482 17.20 0.15 13.45
N ASP A 483 17.76 1.35 13.62
CA ASP A 483 18.03 2.28 12.52
C ASP A 483 19.18 1.82 11.60
N LYS A 484 19.92 0.76 11.98
CA LYS A 484 21.06 0.20 11.22
C LYS A 484 20.66 -0.93 10.28
N ARG A 485 19.36 -1.08 10.02
CA ARG A 485 18.81 -2.13 9.16
C ARG A 485 19.45 -2.15 7.77
N ALA A 486 19.83 -3.33 7.31
CA ALA A 486 20.35 -3.55 5.95
C ALA A 486 19.61 -4.72 5.29
N VAL A 487 19.44 -4.64 3.97
CA VAL A 487 18.76 -5.68 3.19
C VAL A 487 19.74 -6.32 2.24
N PHE A 488 19.81 -7.65 2.29
CA PHE A 488 20.62 -8.47 1.42
C PHE A 488 19.69 -9.36 0.60
N VAL A 489 19.80 -9.33 -0.73
CA VAL A 489 18.99 -10.15 -1.64
C VAL A 489 19.90 -11.07 -2.42
N ASP A 490 19.78 -12.39 -2.23
CA ASP A 490 20.43 -13.39 -3.07
C ASP A 490 19.38 -14.07 -3.93
N ALA A 491 19.41 -13.84 -5.24
CA ALA A 491 18.43 -14.32 -6.19
C ALA A 491 19.06 -15.24 -7.24
N LYS A 492 18.39 -16.34 -7.55
CA LYS A 492 18.74 -17.26 -8.62
C LYS A 492 17.56 -17.40 -9.57
N PHE A 493 17.76 -17.04 -10.83
CA PHE A 493 16.75 -17.11 -11.87
C PHE A 493 17.10 -18.19 -12.89
N VAL A 494 16.23 -19.18 -13.02
CA VAL A 494 16.39 -20.33 -13.92
C VAL A 494 15.34 -20.26 -15.01
N MET A 495 15.80 -20.17 -16.25
CA MET A 495 14.97 -20.26 -17.46
C MET A 495 14.78 -21.74 -17.82
N LYS A 496 13.53 -22.23 -17.74
CA LYS A 496 13.21 -23.64 -17.99
C LYS A 496 12.93 -23.90 -19.45
N ASP A 497 12.03 -23.11 -20.03
CA ASP A 497 11.72 -23.13 -21.46
C ASP A 497 11.40 -21.70 -21.90
N VAL A 498 12.25 -21.15 -22.77
CA VAL A 498 12.11 -19.79 -23.27
C VAL A 498 12.25 -19.80 -24.78
N LEU A 499 11.21 -19.32 -25.45
CA LEU A 499 11.15 -19.09 -26.89
C LEU A 499 10.67 -17.66 -27.11
N LEU A 500 11.52 -16.79 -27.65
CA LEU A 500 11.19 -15.39 -27.88
C LEU A 500 11.32 -15.05 -29.35
N GLU A 501 10.45 -14.17 -29.83
CA GLU A 501 10.53 -13.63 -31.18
C GLU A 501 11.39 -12.37 -31.17
N ALA A 502 12.51 -12.42 -31.87
CA ALA A 502 13.35 -11.26 -32.07
C ALA A 502 12.62 -10.24 -32.96
N PRO A 503 12.88 -8.93 -32.77
CA PRO A 503 12.43 -7.92 -33.72
C PRO A 503 12.86 -8.29 -35.15
N PRO A 504 12.04 -7.99 -36.17
CA PRO A 504 12.39 -8.31 -37.55
C PRO A 504 13.72 -7.64 -37.91
N LEU A 505 14.72 -8.46 -38.20
CA LEU A 505 16.02 -8.02 -38.65
C LEU A 505 15.89 -7.64 -40.13
N ALA A 506 16.01 -6.35 -40.43
CA ALA A 506 16.11 -5.89 -41.80
C ALA A 506 17.46 -6.32 -42.39
N LEU A 507 17.47 -6.73 -43.67
CA LEU A 507 18.69 -7.09 -44.42
C LEU A 507 19.62 -5.87 -44.70
N GLY A 508 19.33 -4.69 -44.13
CA GLY A 508 20.11 -3.46 -44.29
C GLY A 508 21.33 -3.40 -43.35
N LEU A 509 21.81 -2.19 -43.05
CA LEU A 509 22.91 -1.97 -42.10
C LEU A 509 22.68 -2.80 -40.82
N PRO A 510 23.72 -3.50 -40.29
CA PRO A 510 23.58 -4.27 -39.06
C PRO A 510 22.96 -3.37 -37.98
N PRO A 511 22.00 -3.90 -37.18
CA PRO A 511 21.34 -3.08 -36.18
C PRO A 511 22.40 -2.43 -35.29
N ASN A 512 22.28 -1.12 -35.10
CA ASN A 512 23.12 -0.42 -34.13
C ASN A 512 23.00 -1.16 -32.80
N ALA A 513 24.10 -1.70 -32.29
CA ALA A 513 24.19 -2.30 -30.95
C ALA A 513 24.14 -1.22 -29.84
N ILE A 514 23.44 -0.12 -30.12
CA ILE A 514 23.22 0.99 -29.20
C ILE A 514 21.94 0.64 -28.44
N PRO A 515 21.93 0.65 -27.10
CA PRO A 515 20.73 0.41 -26.32
C PRO A 515 19.61 1.34 -26.78
N ASP A 516 18.42 0.76 -26.99
CA ASP A 516 17.21 1.48 -27.41
C ASP A 516 16.93 2.64 -26.45
N ALA A 517 16.66 3.84 -27.00
CA ALA A 517 16.45 5.07 -26.25
C ALA A 517 15.27 5.01 -25.24
N ARG A 518 14.41 3.99 -25.33
CA ARG A 518 13.39 3.68 -24.31
C ARG A 518 13.99 3.07 -23.04
N PHE A 519 15.16 2.45 -23.13
CA PHE A 519 15.96 2.05 -21.97
C PHE A 519 16.83 3.25 -21.59
N VAL A 520 16.34 4.04 -20.64
CA VAL A 520 17.10 5.17 -20.11
C VAL A 520 18.42 4.62 -19.57
N THR A 521 19.53 5.05 -20.18
CA THR A 521 20.85 4.58 -19.78
C THR A 521 21.09 4.93 -18.31
N ARG A 522 21.74 4.02 -17.58
CA ARG A 522 22.08 4.21 -16.16
C ARG A 522 22.77 5.56 -15.91
N ALA A 523 23.51 6.08 -16.90
CA ALA A 523 24.16 7.39 -16.85
C ALA A 523 23.17 8.58 -16.84
N GLU A 524 22.10 8.55 -17.65
CA GLU A 524 21.09 9.63 -17.69
C GLU A 524 20.14 9.58 -16.49
N MET A 525 19.77 8.37 -16.02
CA MET A 525 19.04 8.22 -14.77
C MET A 525 19.89 8.64 -13.57
N LEU A 526 21.15 8.20 -13.47
CA LEU A 526 22.05 8.61 -12.39
C LEU A 526 22.40 10.10 -12.45
N ALA A 527 22.46 10.74 -13.62
CA ALA A 527 22.69 12.17 -13.72
C ALA A 527 21.46 12.97 -13.24
N LYS A 528 20.25 12.56 -13.63
CA LYS A 528 18.99 13.17 -13.15
C LYS A 528 18.71 12.84 -11.68
N GLU A 529 19.06 11.65 -11.21
CA GLU A 529 18.91 11.21 -9.82
C GLU A 529 19.97 11.81 -8.93
N LYS A 530 21.26 11.86 -9.30
CA LYS A 530 22.28 12.59 -8.52
C LYS A 530 21.93 14.07 -8.38
N ALA A 531 21.40 14.69 -9.45
CA ALA A 531 20.92 16.08 -9.39
C ALA A 531 19.66 16.25 -8.51
N ARG A 532 18.81 15.22 -8.36
CA ARG A 532 17.63 15.23 -7.46
C ARG A 532 17.93 14.78 -6.02
N GLN A 533 18.88 13.86 -5.84
CA GLN A 533 19.21 13.21 -4.57
C GLN A 533 20.23 14.00 -3.76
N ALA A 534 21.15 14.73 -4.41
CA ALA A 534 22.11 15.63 -3.75
C ALA A 534 21.44 16.78 -2.98
N ALA A 535 20.11 16.94 -3.07
CA ALA A 535 19.38 17.96 -2.34
C ALA A 535 18.50 17.46 -1.19
N LYS A 536 18.22 16.15 -0.99
CA LYS A 536 17.26 15.75 0.08
C LYS A 536 17.07 14.27 0.49
N TYR A 537 17.81 13.28 -0.03
CA TYR A 537 17.47 11.87 0.25
C TYR A 537 18.64 11.08 0.84
N ASP A 538 18.57 10.80 2.14
CA ASP A 538 19.36 9.75 2.80
C ASP A 538 18.67 8.40 2.51
N PRO A 539 19.31 7.46 1.78
CA PRO A 539 18.73 6.15 1.53
C PRO A 539 18.77 5.35 2.84
N GLY A 540 17.76 5.54 3.70
CA GLY A 540 17.68 4.98 5.06
C GLY A 540 17.58 3.45 5.18
N MET A 541 18.10 2.70 4.21
CA MET A 541 18.28 1.25 4.24
C MET A 541 19.27 0.83 3.12
N PRO A 542 20.54 0.50 3.42
CA PRO A 542 21.46 -0.04 2.42
C PRO A 542 20.95 -1.37 1.86
N LEU A 543 20.86 -1.45 0.53
CA LEU A 543 20.46 -2.64 -0.22
C LEU A 543 21.68 -3.25 -0.92
N LYS A 544 22.04 -4.47 -0.52
CA LYS A 544 23.02 -5.31 -1.24
C LYS A 544 22.30 -6.42 -1.97
N TRP A 545 22.71 -6.74 -3.18
CA TRP A 545 22.03 -7.76 -3.97
C TRP A 545 22.99 -8.56 -4.85
N LYS A 546 22.65 -9.82 -5.07
CA LYS A 546 23.31 -10.76 -5.98
C LYS A 546 22.25 -11.48 -6.79
N LEU A 547 22.44 -11.58 -8.09
CA LEU A 547 21.53 -12.22 -9.02
C LEU A 547 22.30 -13.17 -9.93
N ALA A 548 22.01 -14.46 -9.86
CA ALA A 548 22.50 -15.46 -10.80
C ALA A 548 21.39 -15.80 -11.80
N ILE A 549 21.69 -15.79 -13.09
CA ILE A 549 20.75 -16.11 -14.17
C ILE A 549 21.33 -17.27 -14.98
N SER A 550 20.57 -18.36 -15.10
CA SER A 550 20.96 -19.52 -15.89
C SER A 550 19.77 -20.13 -16.63
N ASN A 551 20.03 -21.05 -17.56
CA ASN A 551 18.98 -21.80 -18.24
C ASN A 551 19.20 -23.32 -18.19
N GLU A 552 18.11 -24.08 -17.99
CA GLU A 552 18.10 -25.55 -18.06
C GLU A 552 18.05 -26.03 -19.51
N GLN A 553 17.22 -25.39 -20.33
CA GLN A 553 17.16 -25.58 -21.77
C GLN A 553 17.64 -24.32 -22.50
N PRO A 554 18.24 -24.45 -23.69
CA PRO A 554 18.66 -23.31 -24.50
C PRO A 554 17.51 -22.31 -24.69
N VAL A 555 17.78 -21.03 -24.44
CA VAL A 555 16.85 -19.97 -24.82
C VAL A 555 16.79 -19.92 -26.33
N ARG A 556 15.61 -20.05 -26.90
CA ARG A 556 15.39 -20.10 -28.35
C ARG A 556 14.96 -18.73 -28.85
N LEU A 557 15.70 -18.17 -29.79
CA LEU A 557 15.36 -16.89 -30.42
C LEU A 557 14.89 -17.12 -31.85
N ASN A 558 13.61 -16.87 -32.10
CA ASN A 558 13.05 -16.87 -33.45
C ASN A 558 13.42 -15.58 -34.15
N THR A 559 13.90 -15.70 -35.39
CA THR A 559 14.21 -14.54 -36.25
C THR A 559 13.54 -14.74 -37.60
N ASN A 560 13.30 -13.65 -38.32
CA ASN A 560 12.79 -13.69 -39.69
C ASN A 560 13.83 -14.15 -40.73
N LEU A 561 15.12 -14.21 -40.36
CA LEU A 561 16.22 -14.54 -41.28
C LEU A 561 16.54 -16.03 -41.32
N LEU A 562 16.26 -16.76 -40.24
CA LEU A 562 16.64 -18.16 -40.08
C LEU A 562 15.38 -19.04 -39.99
N GLY A 563 15.41 -20.18 -40.67
CA GLY A 563 14.31 -21.16 -40.59
C GLY A 563 14.20 -21.86 -39.24
N ASN A 564 15.28 -21.87 -38.45
CA ASN A 564 15.35 -22.50 -37.13
C ASN A 564 15.64 -21.45 -36.04
N PRO A 565 15.09 -21.61 -34.82
CA PRO A 565 15.42 -20.75 -33.69
C PRO A 565 16.90 -20.82 -33.32
N ILE A 566 17.48 -19.70 -32.90
CA ILE A 566 18.87 -19.64 -32.41
C ILE A 566 18.90 -20.13 -30.96
N PRO A 567 19.62 -21.22 -30.62
CA PRO A 567 19.73 -21.72 -29.26
C PRO A 567 20.84 -20.99 -28.49
N VAL A 568 20.50 -20.37 -27.36
CA VAL A 568 21.40 -19.57 -26.53
C VAL A 568 21.49 -20.14 -25.12
N GLY A 569 22.70 -20.50 -24.69
CA GLY A 569 23.06 -20.79 -23.30
C GLY A 569 23.42 -19.51 -22.55
N ILE A 570 22.92 -19.36 -21.33
CA ILE A 570 23.14 -18.19 -20.48
C ILE A 570 23.57 -18.69 -19.09
N ASN A 571 24.68 -18.17 -18.58
CA ASN A 571 25.12 -18.39 -17.21
C ASN A 571 25.84 -17.14 -16.72
N ILE A 572 25.11 -16.19 -16.15
CA ILE A 572 25.64 -14.89 -15.73
C ILE A 572 25.31 -14.60 -14.26
N SER A 573 26.18 -13.86 -13.60
CA SER A 573 26.00 -13.36 -12.24
C SER A 573 26.18 -11.84 -12.23
N LEU A 574 25.31 -11.15 -11.50
CA LEU A 574 25.34 -9.72 -11.29
C LEU A 574 25.30 -9.43 -9.79
N SER A 575 25.95 -8.37 -9.33
CA SER A 575 25.81 -7.88 -7.96
C SER A 575 25.86 -6.35 -7.90
N ASP A 576 25.58 -5.80 -6.72
CA ASP A 576 25.70 -4.37 -6.44
C ASP A 576 27.15 -3.87 -6.48
N ASP A 577 28.08 -4.72 -6.05
CA ASP A 577 29.49 -4.40 -5.84
C ASP A 577 30.41 -4.81 -7.00
N SER A 578 29.92 -5.59 -7.96
CA SER A 578 30.73 -6.15 -9.04
C SER A 578 30.05 -6.04 -10.41
N PRO A 579 30.82 -5.85 -11.50
CA PRO A 579 30.28 -5.94 -12.85
C PRO A 579 29.73 -7.34 -13.15
N MET A 580 28.97 -7.47 -14.24
CA MET A 580 28.46 -8.75 -14.72
C MET A 580 29.61 -9.73 -14.96
N VAL A 581 29.47 -10.98 -14.53
CA VAL A 581 30.44 -12.08 -14.73
C VAL A 581 29.72 -13.30 -15.27
N GLY A 582 30.37 -14.06 -16.15
CA GLY A 582 29.82 -15.31 -16.70
C GLY A 582 29.80 -15.31 -18.22
N ASP A 583 28.96 -16.16 -18.82
CA ASP A 583 29.00 -16.43 -20.26
C ASP A 583 27.60 -16.42 -20.89
N VAL A 584 27.53 -15.91 -22.12
CA VAL A 584 26.39 -16.08 -23.04
C VAL A 584 26.91 -16.78 -24.28
N THR A 585 26.36 -17.94 -24.62
CA THR A 585 26.87 -18.81 -25.68
C THR A 585 25.76 -19.15 -26.68
N VAL A 586 25.96 -18.86 -27.96
CA VAL A 586 25.16 -19.47 -29.03
C VAL A 586 25.65 -20.91 -29.21
N LEU A 587 24.74 -21.86 -28.99
CA LEU A 587 25.02 -23.29 -29.10
C LEU A 587 25.12 -23.73 -30.56
N PRO A 588 25.72 -24.90 -30.84
CA PRO A 588 25.87 -25.39 -32.20
C PRO A 588 24.54 -25.42 -32.96
N MET A 589 24.50 -24.82 -34.14
CA MET A 589 23.31 -24.85 -34.99
C MET A 589 23.66 -24.76 -36.48
N PRO A 590 22.92 -25.46 -37.35
CA PRO A 590 23.00 -25.24 -38.79
C PRO A 590 22.28 -23.94 -39.15
N VAL A 591 22.94 -23.12 -39.94
CA VAL A 591 22.44 -21.85 -40.47
C VAL A 591 22.34 -21.96 -41.98
N LYS A 592 21.11 -21.84 -42.49
CA LYS A 592 20.86 -21.70 -43.91
C LYS A 592 20.42 -20.27 -44.19
N LEU A 593 21.28 -19.51 -44.85
CA LEU A 593 21.00 -18.17 -45.34
C LEU A 593 20.92 -18.25 -46.86
N PHE A 594 19.72 -18.07 -47.42
CA PHE A 594 19.43 -18.22 -48.85
C PHE A 594 19.88 -19.60 -49.40
N SER A 595 20.83 -19.63 -50.33
CA SER A 595 21.37 -20.84 -50.97
C SER A 595 22.58 -21.45 -50.24
N LYS A 596 23.14 -20.76 -49.25
CA LYS A 596 24.36 -21.18 -48.53
C LYS A 596 24.01 -21.80 -47.18
N THR A 597 24.77 -22.84 -46.84
CA THR A 597 24.69 -23.53 -45.55
C THR A 597 26.01 -23.36 -44.81
N ALA A 598 25.92 -22.96 -43.54
CA ALA A 598 27.04 -22.88 -42.62
C ALA A 598 26.64 -23.49 -41.28
N ASP A 599 27.60 -23.95 -40.51
CA ASP A 599 27.40 -24.48 -39.16
C ASP A 599 28.03 -23.50 -38.16
N VAL A 600 27.19 -22.89 -37.31
CA VAL A 600 27.69 -22.18 -36.13
C VAL A 600 28.15 -23.25 -35.15
N ARG A 601 29.44 -23.28 -34.83
CA ARG A 601 29.99 -24.22 -33.84
C ARG A 601 29.80 -23.67 -32.43
N SER A 602 30.18 -22.42 -32.21
CA SER A 602 29.95 -21.69 -30.97
C SER A 602 30.13 -20.20 -31.20
N ILE A 603 29.35 -19.36 -30.50
CA ILE A 603 29.67 -17.93 -30.33
C ILE A 603 29.51 -17.63 -28.86
N LYS A 604 30.63 -17.41 -28.18
CA LYS A 604 30.71 -17.19 -26.74
C LYS A 604 31.07 -15.74 -26.46
N VAL A 605 30.26 -15.11 -25.61
CA VAL A 605 30.52 -13.80 -25.02
C VAL A 605 30.82 -14.01 -23.55
N SER A 606 32.07 -13.76 -23.14
CA SER A 606 32.55 -13.99 -21.78
C SER A 606 32.73 -12.67 -21.04
N PHE A 607 32.02 -12.51 -19.93
CA PHE A 607 32.09 -11.36 -19.03
C PHE A 607 33.10 -11.67 -17.91
N LEU A 608 34.28 -11.07 -18.00
CA LEU A 608 35.37 -11.30 -17.06
C LEU A 608 35.26 -10.38 -15.83
N PRO A 609 35.67 -10.85 -14.63
CA PRO A 609 35.71 -10.01 -13.45
C PRO A 609 36.54 -8.74 -13.68
N LYS A 610 36.01 -7.57 -13.28
CA LYS A 610 36.67 -6.25 -13.38
C LYS A 610 36.90 -5.74 -14.80
N SER A 611 36.25 -6.31 -15.81
CA SER A 611 36.27 -5.79 -17.19
C SER A 611 34.96 -5.07 -17.51
N ASP A 612 35.05 -3.87 -18.08
CA ASP A 612 33.89 -3.13 -18.60
C ASP A 612 33.45 -3.64 -19.98
N VAL A 613 34.23 -4.55 -20.59
CA VAL A 613 33.98 -5.11 -21.92
C VAL A 613 33.96 -6.63 -21.87
N ALA A 614 33.05 -7.24 -22.64
CA ALA A 614 32.95 -8.68 -22.75
C ALA A 614 33.85 -9.21 -23.89
N ALA A 615 34.59 -10.29 -23.62
CA ALA A 615 35.40 -10.99 -24.61
C ALA A 615 34.48 -11.76 -25.59
N LEU A 616 34.83 -11.75 -26.87
CA LEU A 616 34.12 -12.43 -27.93
C LEU A 616 35.01 -13.53 -28.49
N ASP A 617 34.49 -14.75 -28.54
CA ASP A 617 35.12 -15.91 -29.17
C ASP A 617 34.05 -16.72 -29.89
N GLY A 618 34.17 -16.91 -31.20
CA GLY A 618 33.20 -17.67 -31.97
C GLY A 618 33.79 -18.30 -33.21
N VAL A 619 33.17 -19.38 -33.65
CA VAL A 619 33.57 -20.14 -34.83
C VAL A 619 32.33 -20.49 -35.66
N VAL A 620 32.34 -20.04 -36.91
CA VAL A 620 31.34 -20.41 -37.93
C VAL A 620 32.05 -21.17 -39.04
N VAL A 621 31.52 -22.32 -39.43
CA VAL A 621 32.14 -23.21 -40.41
C VAL A 621 31.29 -23.27 -41.67
N SER A 622 31.87 -22.91 -42.81
CA SER A 622 31.25 -23.07 -44.12
C SER A 622 31.95 -24.20 -44.86
N LYS A 623 31.18 -25.19 -45.35
CA LYS A 623 31.73 -26.36 -46.04
C LYS A 623 31.26 -26.41 -47.48
N ASN A 624 32.22 -26.50 -48.39
CA ASN A 624 32.01 -26.91 -49.78
C ASN A 624 32.72 -28.26 -50.00
N PRO A 625 32.43 -29.01 -51.08
CA PRO A 625 33.02 -30.34 -51.30
C PRO A 625 34.56 -30.40 -51.29
N GLU A 626 35.23 -29.27 -51.54
CA GLU A 626 36.70 -29.20 -51.66
C GLU A 626 37.38 -28.39 -50.54
N VAL A 627 36.63 -27.60 -49.75
CA VAL A 627 37.20 -26.66 -48.76
C VAL A 627 36.30 -26.53 -47.53
N GLU A 628 36.89 -26.63 -46.34
CA GLU A 628 36.29 -26.19 -45.08
C GLU A 628 36.85 -24.80 -44.72
N ILE A 629 35.97 -23.82 -44.54
CA ILE A 629 36.33 -22.46 -44.14
C ILE A 629 35.83 -22.21 -42.73
N ARG A 630 36.72 -21.83 -41.82
CA ARG A 630 36.41 -21.43 -40.44
C ARG A 630 36.50 -19.92 -40.33
N ILE A 631 35.44 -19.33 -39.83
CA ILE A 631 35.31 -17.89 -39.61
C ILE A 631 35.37 -17.70 -38.09
N LEU A 632 36.46 -17.09 -37.63
CA LEU A 632 36.72 -16.83 -36.23
C LEU A 632 36.24 -15.42 -35.87
N LEU A 633 35.43 -15.31 -34.82
CA LEU A 633 34.95 -14.06 -34.23
C LEU A 633 35.71 -13.83 -32.92
N LEU A 634 36.73 -12.99 -32.93
CA LEU A 634 37.67 -12.80 -31.83
C LEU A 634 37.60 -11.37 -31.27
N GLY A 635 38.27 -11.14 -30.14
CA GLY A 635 38.43 -9.81 -29.54
C GLY A 635 37.41 -9.53 -28.45
N ASN A 636 36.75 -8.37 -28.50
CA ASN A 636 35.72 -8.00 -27.54
C ASN A 636 34.51 -7.36 -28.23
N THR A 637 33.42 -7.25 -27.49
CA THR A 637 32.14 -6.71 -27.99
C THR A 637 32.21 -5.28 -28.53
N ASN A 638 33.19 -4.47 -28.12
CA ASN A 638 33.40 -3.10 -28.64
C ASN A 638 34.29 -3.06 -29.89
N LYS A 639 35.22 -4.00 -30.03
CA LYS A 639 36.17 -4.12 -31.14
C LYS A 639 36.23 -5.58 -31.61
N PRO A 640 35.15 -6.10 -32.21
CA PRO A 640 35.15 -7.45 -32.74
C PRO A 640 36.13 -7.56 -33.91
N ARG A 641 36.85 -8.67 -33.98
CA ARG A 641 37.77 -9.01 -35.07
C ARG A 641 37.25 -10.25 -35.77
N VAL A 642 37.30 -10.26 -37.09
CA VAL A 642 36.93 -11.41 -37.90
C VAL A 642 38.18 -11.95 -38.56
N GLU A 643 38.52 -13.20 -38.30
CA GLU A 643 39.62 -13.91 -38.92
C GLU A 643 39.11 -15.13 -39.70
N PHE A 644 39.88 -15.56 -40.68
CA PHE A 644 39.50 -16.64 -41.58
C PHE A 644 40.60 -17.70 -41.61
N GLU A 645 40.22 -18.96 -41.46
CA GLU A 645 41.08 -20.12 -41.65
C GLU A 645 40.43 -21.06 -42.67
N SER A 646 41.22 -21.88 -43.35
CA SER A 646 40.69 -22.90 -44.25
C SER A 646 41.50 -24.18 -44.23
N ASP A 647 40.83 -25.27 -44.58
CA ASP A 647 41.43 -26.58 -44.85
C ASP A 647 40.96 -27.08 -46.23
N PRO A 648 41.87 -27.19 -47.24
CA PRO A 648 43.31 -26.92 -47.18
C PRO A 648 43.65 -25.42 -46.99
N PRO A 649 44.88 -25.06 -46.57
CA PRO A 649 45.24 -23.68 -46.25
C PRO A 649 45.22 -22.78 -47.49
N LEU A 650 44.39 -21.74 -47.45
CA LEU A 650 44.25 -20.70 -48.46
C LEU A 650 44.62 -19.35 -47.84
N ASN A 651 45.08 -18.40 -48.67
CA ASN A 651 45.25 -17.03 -48.21
C ASN A 651 43.88 -16.33 -48.06
N ARG A 652 43.84 -15.21 -47.34
CA ARG A 652 42.59 -14.50 -47.00
C ARG A 652 41.76 -14.14 -48.23
N ASP A 653 42.38 -13.67 -49.30
CA ASP A 653 41.67 -13.26 -50.53
C ASP A 653 41.08 -14.48 -51.24
N GLN A 654 41.80 -15.60 -51.30
CA GLN A 654 41.29 -16.87 -51.81
C GLN A 654 40.10 -17.38 -50.99
N ILE A 655 40.15 -17.26 -49.66
CA ILE A 655 39.01 -17.63 -48.80
C ILE A 655 37.79 -16.77 -49.12
N VAL A 656 37.97 -15.45 -49.24
CA VAL A 656 36.89 -14.51 -49.60
C VAL A 656 36.33 -14.83 -50.99
N GLN A 657 37.16 -15.22 -51.95
CA GLN A 657 36.71 -15.66 -53.28
C GLN A 657 35.84 -16.92 -53.22
N VAL A 658 36.26 -17.94 -52.46
CA VAL A 658 35.46 -19.17 -52.28
C VAL A 658 34.12 -18.85 -51.62
N LEU A 659 34.12 -17.99 -50.60
CA LEU A 659 32.89 -17.55 -49.94
C LEU A 659 31.98 -16.80 -50.91
N LEU A 660 32.44 -15.71 -51.52
CA LEU A 660 31.65 -14.81 -52.39
C LEU A 660 31.18 -15.46 -53.69
N PHE A 661 32.08 -16.13 -54.41
CA PHE A 661 31.82 -16.58 -55.78
C PHE A 661 31.54 -18.09 -55.88
N ASN A 662 31.60 -18.82 -54.75
CA ASN A 662 31.40 -20.27 -54.71
C ASN A 662 32.33 -21.06 -55.66
N LYS A 663 33.57 -20.56 -55.87
CA LYS A 663 34.56 -21.18 -56.75
C LYS A 663 35.15 -22.44 -56.13
N SER A 664 35.52 -23.39 -56.99
CA SER A 664 36.29 -24.58 -56.64
C SER A 664 37.76 -24.23 -56.35
N LEU A 665 38.48 -25.10 -55.64
CA LEU A 665 39.89 -24.92 -55.31
C LEU A 665 40.74 -24.81 -56.58
N ARG A 666 40.40 -25.58 -57.62
CA ARG A 666 41.07 -25.54 -58.93
C ARG A 666 40.87 -24.22 -59.66
N GLU A 667 39.68 -23.62 -59.55
CA GLU A 667 39.39 -22.32 -60.16
C GLU A 667 40.14 -21.19 -59.45
N VAL A 668 40.25 -21.26 -58.12
CA VAL A 668 40.94 -20.26 -57.29
C VAL A 668 42.47 -20.35 -57.41
N GLN A 669 43.02 -21.54 -57.63
CA GLN A 669 44.48 -21.76 -57.79
C GLN A 669 44.96 -21.71 -59.25
N GLY A 670 44.07 -21.89 -60.22
CA GLY A 670 44.37 -21.81 -61.66
C GLY A 670 44.03 -20.46 -62.28
N ALA A 671 44.01 -20.39 -63.62
CA ALA A 671 43.62 -19.18 -64.37
C ALA A 671 42.08 -18.95 -64.41
N GLY A 672 41.33 -19.49 -63.46
CA GLY A 672 39.86 -19.46 -63.42
C GLY A 672 39.26 -18.27 -62.68
N VAL A 673 40.10 -17.46 -62.02
CA VAL A 673 39.73 -16.19 -61.37
C VAL A 673 39.96 -15.06 -62.37
N THR A 674 38.91 -14.27 -62.63
CA THR A 674 39.05 -13.04 -63.43
C THR A 674 39.68 -11.91 -62.60
N ASP A 675 40.37 -10.96 -63.23
CA ASP A 675 40.95 -9.79 -62.53
C ASP A 675 39.90 -9.01 -61.72
N ASP A 676 38.65 -8.99 -62.20
CA ASP A 676 37.51 -8.40 -61.50
C ASP A 676 37.16 -9.15 -60.22
N GLU A 677 37.20 -10.49 -60.21
CA GLU A 677 36.92 -11.31 -59.02
C GLU A 677 38.07 -11.21 -57.99
N ALA A 678 39.32 -11.15 -58.46
CA ALA A 678 40.50 -10.98 -57.61
C ALA A 678 40.51 -9.61 -56.91
N SER A 679 40.29 -8.53 -57.66
CA SER A 679 40.16 -7.18 -57.11
C SER A 679 38.96 -7.04 -56.18
N SER A 680 37.89 -7.79 -56.42
CA SER A 680 36.71 -7.81 -55.54
C SER A 680 36.97 -8.44 -54.20
N ALA A 681 37.70 -9.54 -54.17
CA ALA A 681 38.08 -10.18 -52.93
C ALA A 681 38.97 -9.28 -52.07
N SER A 682 39.94 -8.60 -52.70
CA SER A 682 40.80 -7.62 -52.02
C SER A 682 39.98 -6.43 -51.49
N SER A 683 39.07 -5.88 -52.30
CA SER A 683 38.18 -4.79 -51.90
C SER A 683 37.28 -5.17 -50.72
N VAL A 684 36.70 -6.37 -50.73
CA VAL A 684 35.89 -6.88 -49.62
C VAL A 684 36.73 -7.12 -48.38
N SER A 685 37.93 -7.70 -48.54
CA SER A 685 38.88 -7.93 -47.45
C SER A 685 39.26 -6.60 -46.75
N GLN A 686 39.53 -5.56 -47.54
CA GLN A 686 39.83 -4.22 -47.05
C GLN A 686 38.62 -3.55 -46.40
N ALA A 687 37.44 -3.60 -47.02
CA ALA A 687 36.19 -3.10 -46.46
C ALA A 687 35.84 -3.77 -45.11
N MET A 688 36.10 -5.07 -44.97
CA MET A 688 35.92 -5.78 -43.70
C MET A 688 36.94 -5.36 -42.64
N SER A 689 38.19 -5.07 -43.03
CA SER A 689 39.23 -4.61 -42.10
C SER A 689 38.95 -3.21 -41.54
N GLU A 690 38.31 -2.35 -42.34
CA GLU A 690 37.92 -0.98 -41.95
C GLU A 690 36.52 -0.92 -41.31
N GLY A 691 35.83 -2.06 -41.20
CA GLY A 691 34.49 -2.15 -40.61
C GLY A 691 33.35 -1.66 -41.51
N ALA A 692 33.63 -1.38 -42.78
CA ALA A 692 32.64 -0.97 -43.78
C ALA A 692 31.70 -2.11 -44.19
N PHE A 693 32.21 -3.35 -44.22
CA PHE A 693 31.39 -4.56 -44.39
C PHE A 693 31.48 -5.47 -43.17
N GLY A 694 30.31 -5.90 -42.67
CA GLY A 694 30.23 -6.92 -41.62
C GLY A 694 30.21 -8.34 -42.18
N LEU A 695 30.33 -9.33 -41.30
CA LEU A 695 30.24 -10.75 -41.67
C LEU A 695 28.92 -11.08 -42.39
N PHE A 696 27.83 -10.49 -41.94
CA PHE A 696 26.52 -10.66 -42.56
C PHE A 696 26.51 -10.19 -44.02
N SER A 697 27.21 -9.10 -44.32
CA SER A 697 27.31 -8.56 -45.68
C SER A 697 28.05 -9.54 -46.59
N LEU A 698 29.12 -10.18 -46.13
CA LEU A 698 29.83 -11.23 -46.87
C LEU A 698 28.92 -12.44 -47.18
N PHE A 699 28.19 -12.93 -46.17
CA PHE A 699 27.23 -14.03 -46.36
C PHE A 699 26.06 -13.63 -47.28
N PHE A 700 25.56 -12.40 -47.19
CA PHE A 700 24.53 -11.91 -48.08
C PHE A 700 25.03 -11.82 -49.52
N LEU A 701 26.18 -11.17 -49.75
CA LEU A 701 26.77 -11.01 -51.08
C LEU A 701 27.07 -12.36 -51.74
N SER A 702 27.61 -13.32 -50.99
CA SER A 702 27.86 -14.69 -51.48
C SER A 702 26.62 -15.48 -51.88
N SER A 703 25.44 -15.07 -51.43
CA SER A 703 24.18 -15.71 -51.81
C SER A 703 23.54 -15.11 -53.06
N THR A 704 24.11 -14.03 -53.59
CA THR A 704 23.63 -13.35 -54.80
C THR A 704 24.52 -13.70 -56.01
N PRO A 705 24.04 -13.55 -57.26
CA PRO A 705 24.87 -13.74 -58.46
C PRO A 705 25.82 -12.55 -58.67
N ILE A 706 26.66 -12.29 -57.68
CA ILE A 706 27.61 -11.18 -57.66
C ILE A 706 28.73 -11.42 -58.67
N GLN A 707 29.09 -10.37 -59.41
CA GLN A 707 30.22 -10.37 -60.34
C GLN A 707 31.44 -9.68 -59.75
N SER A 708 31.23 -8.55 -59.08
CA SER A 708 32.33 -7.79 -58.50
C SER A 708 31.87 -6.91 -57.34
N VAL A 709 32.80 -6.61 -56.44
CA VAL A 709 32.63 -5.65 -55.33
C VAL A 709 33.83 -4.72 -55.35
N GLY A 710 33.61 -3.43 -55.56
CA GLY A 710 34.64 -2.40 -55.36
C GLY A 710 34.45 -1.72 -54.01
N TYR A 711 35.56 -1.40 -53.35
CA TYR A 711 35.59 -0.56 -52.16
C TYR A 711 36.75 0.43 -52.29
N ASP A 712 36.47 1.71 -52.10
CA ASP A 712 37.48 2.76 -52.03
C ASP A 712 37.61 3.24 -50.58
N PRO A 713 38.74 2.96 -49.90
CA PRO A 713 38.95 3.33 -48.50
C PRO A 713 39.05 4.83 -48.27
N ALA A 714 39.47 5.61 -49.28
CA ALA A 714 39.64 7.05 -49.14
C ALA A 714 38.29 7.78 -49.09
N THR A 715 37.33 7.32 -49.89
CA THR A 715 35.97 7.89 -49.95
C THR A 715 34.94 7.08 -49.16
N GLN A 716 35.36 5.93 -48.61
CA GLN A 716 34.50 4.91 -48.01
C GLN A 716 33.32 4.51 -48.90
N SER A 717 33.49 4.60 -50.22
CA SER A 717 32.43 4.24 -51.17
C SER A 717 32.54 2.77 -51.56
N TYR A 718 31.41 2.12 -51.77
CA TYR A 718 31.35 0.76 -52.29
C TYR A 718 30.50 0.68 -53.54
N ASN A 719 30.80 -0.28 -54.42
CA ASN A 719 30.05 -0.56 -55.63
C ASN A 719 29.97 -2.07 -55.86
N ILE A 720 28.75 -2.61 -55.89
CA ILE A 720 28.49 -4.03 -56.05
C ILE A 720 27.82 -4.28 -57.40
N ARG A 721 28.39 -5.15 -58.24
CA ARG A 721 27.79 -5.56 -59.51
C ARG A 721 27.19 -6.96 -59.40
N PHE A 722 25.93 -7.10 -59.80
CA PHE A 722 25.16 -8.34 -59.88
C PHE A 722 24.89 -8.72 -61.33
N LYS A 723 24.89 -10.02 -61.63
CA LYS A 723 24.47 -10.56 -62.93
C LYS A 723 22.98 -10.88 -62.90
N LEU A 724 22.18 -10.20 -63.74
CA LEU A 724 20.73 -10.43 -63.83
C LEU A 724 20.32 -11.46 -64.89
N GLY A 725 21.26 -11.86 -65.75
CA GLY A 725 21.02 -12.76 -66.89
C GLY A 725 21.03 -12.02 -68.24
N GLY A 726 21.20 -12.75 -69.35
CA GLY A 726 21.09 -12.18 -70.71
C GLY A 726 21.96 -10.94 -70.98
N LYS A 727 23.28 -11.03 -70.75
CA LYS A 727 24.25 -9.92 -70.90
C LYS A 727 23.90 -8.65 -70.09
N THR A 728 23.05 -8.76 -69.08
CA THR A 728 22.60 -7.65 -68.23
C THR A 728 23.22 -7.75 -66.84
N THR A 729 23.72 -6.62 -66.35
CA THR A 729 24.33 -6.44 -65.04
C THR A 729 23.66 -5.28 -64.31
N LEU A 730 23.57 -5.37 -63.00
CA LEU A 730 23.08 -4.32 -62.12
C LEU A 730 24.19 -3.94 -61.17
N ALA A 731 24.63 -2.69 -61.17
CA ALA A 731 25.52 -2.15 -60.14
C ALA A 731 24.73 -1.36 -59.10
N VAL A 732 25.08 -1.53 -57.84
CA VAL A 732 24.56 -0.75 -56.72
C VAL A 732 25.75 -0.16 -55.99
N GLY A 733 25.85 1.16 -55.95
CA GLY A 733 26.88 1.89 -55.23
C GLY A 733 26.31 2.75 -54.10
N SER A 734 27.09 2.95 -53.05
CA SER A 734 26.76 3.95 -52.03
C SER A 734 28.04 4.51 -51.41
N ASP A 735 28.00 5.77 -50.99
CA ASP A 735 28.94 6.32 -50.02
C ASP A 735 28.28 6.39 -48.61
N PHE A 736 29.10 6.54 -47.56
CA PHE A 736 28.60 6.77 -46.20
C PHE A 736 27.96 8.17 -46.04
N GLY A 737 28.10 9.05 -47.04
CA GLY A 737 27.49 10.39 -47.11
C GLY A 737 26.05 10.39 -47.63
N GLY A 738 25.44 9.22 -47.84
CA GLY A 738 24.03 9.08 -48.23
C GLY A 738 23.76 9.18 -49.74
N ARG A 739 24.79 9.19 -50.59
CA ARG A 739 24.60 9.05 -52.04
C ARG A 739 24.46 7.58 -52.39
N ARG A 740 23.38 7.24 -53.10
CA ARG A 740 23.10 5.91 -53.62
C ARG A 740 23.07 5.96 -55.13
N GLU A 741 23.77 5.04 -55.77
CA GLU A 741 23.79 4.87 -57.22
C GLU A 741 23.23 3.48 -57.55
N LEU A 742 22.29 3.43 -58.49
CA LEU A 742 21.78 2.19 -59.05
C LEU A 742 22.01 2.26 -60.56
N SER A 743 22.88 1.42 -61.11
CA SER A 743 23.07 1.33 -62.56
C SER A 743 22.65 -0.03 -63.10
N LEU A 744 21.93 -0.04 -64.21
CA LEU A 744 21.55 -1.22 -64.98
C LEU A 744 22.26 -1.15 -66.32
N ARG A 745 23.13 -2.11 -66.62
CA ARG A 745 23.88 -2.18 -67.88
C ARG A 745 23.52 -3.44 -68.65
N ARG A 746 23.06 -3.32 -69.89
CA ARG A 746 22.80 -4.44 -70.80
C ARG A 746 23.70 -4.35 -72.02
N ASN A 747 24.55 -5.35 -72.24
CA ASN A 747 25.36 -5.42 -73.46
C ASN A 747 24.48 -5.90 -74.63
N LEU A 748 24.44 -5.09 -75.69
CA LEU A 748 23.58 -5.29 -76.87
C LEU A 748 24.24 -6.18 -77.94
N GLY A 749 25.53 -6.52 -77.79
CA GLY A 749 26.33 -7.25 -78.77
C GLY A 749 27.39 -6.37 -79.43
N GLY A 750 28.54 -6.98 -79.77
CA GLY A 750 29.70 -6.23 -80.25
C GLY A 750 30.19 -5.19 -79.23
N PRO A 751 30.57 -3.99 -79.66
CA PRO A 751 31.05 -2.92 -78.78
C PRO A 751 29.95 -2.14 -78.05
N TRP A 752 28.66 -2.46 -78.24
CA TRP A 752 27.54 -1.63 -77.77
C TRP A 752 26.94 -2.11 -76.43
N ALA A 753 26.68 -1.18 -75.51
CA ALA A 753 25.94 -1.43 -74.28
C ALA A 753 24.94 -0.30 -73.97
N LEU A 754 23.82 -0.63 -73.35
CA LEU A 754 22.88 0.34 -72.78
C LEU A 754 23.10 0.39 -71.27
N ARG A 755 23.44 1.55 -70.72
CA ARG A 755 23.55 1.79 -69.27
C ARG A 755 22.48 2.78 -68.84
N THR A 756 21.69 2.42 -67.84
CA THR A 756 20.79 3.32 -67.13
C THR A 756 21.31 3.50 -65.73
N GLU A 757 21.36 4.71 -65.20
CA GLU A 757 21.90 5.04 -63.89
C GLU A 757 20.96 5.97 -63.15
N LEU A 758 20.67 5.64 -61.89
CA LEU A 758 19.88 6.43 -60.98
C LEU A 758 20.77 6.85 -59.82
N GLN A 759 21.04 8.14 -59.71
CA GLN A 759 21.75 8.73 -58.58
C GLN A 759 20.75 9.41 -57.63
N GLN A 760 20.77 9.01 -56.37
CA GLN A 760 20.00 9.63 -55.28
C GLN A 760 20.97 10.23 -54.27
N ALA A 761 20.74 11.48 -53.87
CA ALA A 761 21.44 12.11 -52.76
C ALA A 761 20.42 12.82 -51.87
N GLU A 762 20.57 12.77 -50.54
CA GLU A 762 19.56 13.27 -49.57
C GLU A 762 19.10 14.73 -49.82
N GLN A 763 19.90 15.55 -50.49
CA GLN A 763 19.62 16.96 -50.74
C GLN A 763 19.58 17.35 -52.22
N ARG A 764 19.51 16.39 -53.15
CA ARG A 764 19.40 16.67 -54.59
C ARG A 764 18.29 15.85 -55.23
N PRO A 765 17.60 16.39 -56.26
CA PRO A 765 16.62 15.61 -57.01
C PRO A 765 17.27 14.37 -57.62
N ASN A 766 16.53 13.27 -57.65
CA ASN A 766 16.99 12.02 -58.25
C ASN A 766 17.33 12.25 -59.73
N VAL A 767 18.54 11.91 -60.13
CA VAL A 767 18.99 12.02 -61.53
C VAL A 767 18.92 10.63 -62.15
N LEU A 768 18.11 10.49 -63.21
CA LEU A 768 18.05 9.29 -64.04
C LEU A 768 18.76 9.58 -65.37
N LEU A 769 19.80 8.82 -65.67
CA LEU A 769 20.60 8.96 -66.88
C LEU A 769 20.58 7.63 -67.65
N THR A 770 20.17 7.64 -68.91
CA THR A 770 20.28 6.49 -69.81
C THR A 770 21.24 6.82 -70.95
N VAL A 771 22.31 6.05 -71.07
CA VAL A 771 23.39 6.24 -72.05
C VAL A 771 23.57 4.97 -72.87
N ILE A 772 23.79 5.13 -74.18
CA ILE A 772 24.28 4.06 -75.04
C ILE A 772 25.79 4.22 -75.14
N GLU A 773 26.53 3.22 -74.65
CA GLU A 773 27.98 3.19 -74.59
C GLU A 773 28.55 2.35 -75.75
N TRP A 774 29.65 2.81 -76.35
CA TRP A 774 30.41 2.08 -77.38
C TRP A 774 31.86 1.88 -76.93
N PHE A 775 32.33 0.63 -76.91
CA PHE A 775 33.66 0.24 -76.43
C PHE A 775 34.50 -0.38 -77.56
N LYS A 776 35.53 0.32 -78.02
CA LYS A 776 36.59 -0.28 -78.84
C LYS A 776 37.69 -0.79 -77.90
N ARG A 777 37.76 -2.11 -77.68
CA ARG A 777 38.94 -2.71 -77.03
C ARG A 777 40.11 -2.63 -78.02
N PHE A 778 41.21 -2.02 -77.61
CA PHE A 778 42.49 -2.09 -78.29
C PHE A 778 43.18 -3.42 -77.96
#